data_AF-G0RYU2-F1
#
_entry.id   AF-G0RYU2-F1
#
_cell.length_a   1.000
_cell.length_b   1.000
_cell.length_c   1.000
_cell.angle_alpha   90.00
_cell.angle_beta   90.00
_cell.angle_gamma   90.00
#
_symmetry.space_group_name_H-M   'P 1'
#
loop_
_entity.id
_entity.type
_entity.pdbx_description
1 polymer ?
#
loop_
_entity_poly.entity_id
_entity_poly.type
_entity_poly.pdbx_seq_one_letter_code
_entity_poly.pdbx_strand_id
1 'polypeptide(L)'
;MLPSLSRLALAASLLPATLAQIQVRSDANPEAAVTNLSQLDFSDAASPQTINFGGLTLGCKCIPGDPCWPSANKWNALNATVGGRLQVHIPPGAVCHNTFQGPLGTINTYNATACAEVLQKFSDQFWTTEQPGANLWTYFTNDTCRPTTNPSEPCTLGHYGVYILMATQPDHVKAGIDFARKNNVRLIIRNTGHDFIGRSTGHGALIINMHAFNSIEWINSYSGPGSYNGPAVKLGAGVQARNVLAQGHARNPPVVVVTGECPSVGIAGGFVQGGAADNVLAFEAITASGHYVTANQYQNADLFWALKGGGPSTYAVILSVTMKTFPDIASSGAELYINTTHTFDDNVIWNGVKIFHKWSNHFVDNGLYVYFEIWPFTFRVRPFVGIGKTAAQLQAILQPMLDELNSAGIPFDFDIKSYPTFYELYIDLFEGEESGQSALTGGWMFNHADVANNNDGIIDAFKTVLAPRSDLWGGIIGHLFNPGHGMPQSNSATHPAWRNATDFVISVLPVPIGASLAEKADLQNVLTNTMDAALRSASTSGCTYIHESDPYQPNWQSHFWGSNYPLLKALRFKWDPLGVFYAVSTPGTEHWQVIDYGKRFFTQVPIFYVFHLMECDIFYRDHPPYDGLGDRCSRNEIAAGTATQYSILGMTTTLCGTINLFVAGWMAKRYGPRMALMMQTFVPSIRVATQIVGVLAGGEAGIIIFQCTQLITIIGGPVGYILVANIIAGELVVPARRTAVFGMLQGCIMLGQGIGYLTGGMIGDYLGIRRPFEVASCSFLLSTIYVRVALPFIAPETISSDKSSSKGLSAFFSPLRLLTSQKVCIGTVVRNHYGILFLCTGVFLGVLATGYAPLLIQMYATAVFEFQQNENGWLMSGFAFMRAAFLIFLFPSIIRHGRKWYLSRSSQFNERKSEEAVASKMRIAPEEMEAPIASLAEEEPLVPEVDKEDEGTAFDLFFLRISLVLDGALTMGAAFATKGWHLYLASVLLPLASGSAPAAKGVMTEMSPASKRADALNALTLTENIARLATQGLFGFIFAALATIGKPHLTFFVNAAIAFLAALVLLLAHFPPEGSKILESDGCEEG
;
A
#
# COMPACT_ATOMS: atom_id res chain seq x y z
N MET A 1 5.43 -41.25 -30.68
CA MET A 1 3.98 -41.08 -30.46
C MET A 1 3.80 -40.01 -29.39
N LEU A 2 3.18 -38.90 -29.75
CA LEU A 2 2.85 -37.75 -28.90
C LEU A 2 1.58 -37.14 -29.50
N PRO A 3 0.47 -37.05 -28.74
CA PRO A 3 -0.20 -35.75 -28.65
C PRO A 3 -0.93 -35.48 -27.31
N SER A 4 -1.43 -34.23 -27.20
CA SER A 4 -2.49 -33.72 -26.32
C SER A 4 -2.27 -33.71 -24.80
N LEU A 5 -1.67 -32.62 -24.31
CA LEU A 5 -2.00 -31.99 -23.02
C LEU A 5 -2.27 -30.49 -23.29
N SER A 6 -3.52 -30.16 -23.61
CA SER A 6 -3.95 -28.79 -23.93
C SER A 6 -5.43 -28.56 -23.63
N ARG A 7 -5.74 -28.36 -22.34
CA ARG A 7 -6.96 -27.74 -21.76
C ARG A 7 -6.77 -27.61 -20.24
N LEU A 8 -7.49 -26.69 -19.60
CA LEU A 8 -7.49 -26.34 -18.16
C LEU A 8 -6.28 -25.52 -17.64
N ALA A 9 -6.40 -24.19 -17.74
CA ALA A 9 -6.05 -23.20 -16.71
C ALA A 9 -6.41 -21.79 -17.24
N LEU A 10 -7.68 -21.39 -17.16
CA LEU A 10 -8.15 -20.10 -17.66
C LEU A 10 -9.20 -19.47 -16.71
N ALA A 11 -8.77 -19.14 -15.49
CA ALA A 11 -9.57 -18.40 -14.50
C ALA A 11 -8.69 -17.89 -13.34
N ALA A 12 -8.09 -16.69 -13.47
CA ALA A 12 -7.52 -15.88 -12.38
C ALA A 12 -6.87 -14.60 -12.94
N SER A 13 -7.61 -13.48 -13.05
CA SER A 13 -7.03 -12.19 -13.45
C SER A 13 -7.97 -11.02 -13.15
N LEU A 14 -8.06 -10.67 -11.87
CA LEU A 14 -8.90 -9.63 -11.24
C LEU A 14 -8.18 -9.17 -9.93
N LEU A 15 -8.26 -7.95 -9.35
CA LEU A 15 -8.83 -6.61 -9.70
C LEU A 15 -8.16 -5.47 -8.84
N PRO A 16 -8.53 -4.16 -8.94
CA PRO A 16 -7.62 -3.06 -8.56
C PRO A 16 -8.04 -2.12 -7.41
N ALA A 17 -7.06 -1.41 -6.82
CA ALA A 17 -6.87 0.06 -6.98
C ALA A 17 -6.16 0.79 -5.81
N THR A 18 -4.84 0.95 -5.89
CA THR A 18 -4.16 2.23 -5.53
C THR A 18 -3.19 2.65 -6.64
N LEU A 19 -2.73 3.91 -6.64
CA LEU A 19 -1.70 4.53 -7.49
C LEU A 19 -1.22 3.73 -8.73
N ALA A 20 -2.06 3.66 -9.76
CA ALA A 20 -1.86 2.69 -10.84
C ALA A 20 -1.38 3.28 -12.17
N GLN A 21 -0.32 2.67 -12.72
CA GLN A 21 0.03 2.77 -14.14
C GLN A 21 -0.82 1.77 -14.96
N ILE A 22 -1.13 2.12 -16.21
CA ILE A 22 -1.85 1.23 -17.13
C ILE A 22 -0.85 0.62 -18.12
N GLN A 23 -0.95 -0.67 -18.39
CA GLN A 23 0.09 -1.44 -19.11
C GLN A 23 -0.40 -2.18 -20.35
N VAL A 24 0.52 -2.62 -21.22
CA VAL A 24 0.25 -3.47 -22.39
C VAL A 24 1.16 -4.70 -22.39
N ARG A 25 0.61 -5.88 -22.70
CA ARG A 25 1.37 -7.13 -22.90
C ARG A 25 2.18 -7.09 -24.21
N SER A 26 3.46 -7.50 -24.15
CA SER A 26 4.43 -7.41 -25.25
C SER A 26 4.14 -8.27 -26.49
N ASP A 27 3.18 -9.18 -26.43
CA ASP A 27 3.12 -10.35 -27.31
C ASP A 27 2.30 -10.09 -28.61
N ALA A 28 1.82 -8.85 -28.78
CA ALA A 28 1.10 -8.41 -29.97
C ALA A 28 2.09 -8.18 -31.13
N ASN A 29 2.38 -9.23 -31.90
CA ASN A 29 3.16 -9.11 -33.14
C ASN A 29 2.45 -8.15 -34.13
N PRO A 30 3.02 -6.98 -34.47
CA PRO A 30 2.31 -5.95 -35.26
C PRO A 30 2.04 -6.35 -36.72
N GLU A 31 2.74 -7.35 -37.25
CA GLU A 31 2.84 -7.61 -38.69
C GLU A 31 1.66 -8.40 -39.29
N ALA A 32 0.75 -8.93 -38.48
CA ALA A 32 -0.28 -9.88 -38.94
C ALA A 32 -1.63 -9.27 -39.35
N ALA A 33 -1.83 -7.95 -39.24
CA ALA A 33 -3.14 -7.30 -39.43
C ALA A 33 -3.09 -5.96 -40.20
N VAL A 34 -2.20 -5.82 -41.18
CA VAL A 34 -2.08 -4.59 -42.00
C VAL A 34 -2.29 -4.89 -43.49
N THR A 35 -3.53 -4.75 -43.95
CA THR A 35 -3.88 -4.57 -45.37
C THR A 35 -4.84 -3.39 -45.51
N ASN A 36 -4.41 -2.37 -46.26
CA ASN A 36 -5.04 -1.05 -46.45
C ASN A 36 -5.12 -0.11 -45.23
N LEU A 37 -3.96 0.35 -44.72
CA LEU A 37 -3.82 1.43 -43.73
C LEU A 37 -3.24 2.75 -44.32
N SER A 38 -3.59 3.15 -45.54
CA SER A 38 -3.06 4.38 -46.15
C SER A 38 -3.56 5.71 -45.55
N GLN A 39 -4.38 5.66 -44.49
CA GLN A 39 -5.02 6.83 -43.86
C GLN A 39 -4.80 6.93 -42.34
N LEU A 40 -4.12 5.98 -41.69
CA LEU A 40 -3.84 6.04 -40.25
C LEU A 40 -2.34 6.03 -40.01
N ASP A 41 -1.78 7.20 -39.68
CA ASP A 41 -0.38 7.35 -39.29
C ASP A 41 -0.22 7.37 -37.76
N PHE A 42 0.76 6.61 -37.28
CA PHE A 42 1.14 6.52 -35.86
C PHE A 42 2.66 6.68 -35.67
N SER A 43 3.39 7.11 -36.71
CA SER A 43 4.86 7.28 -36.71
C SER A 43 5.37 8.33 -35.71
N ASP A 44 4.50 9.23 -35.25
CA ASP A 44 4.78 10.25 -34.25
C ASP A 44 4.53 9.81 -32.80
N ALA A 45 4.07 8.56 -32.58
CA ALA A 45 3.76 8.06 -31.26
C ALA A 45 5.02 7.79 -30.42
N ALA A 46 4.96 8.13 -29.12
CA ALA A 46 6.05 7.82 -28.21
C ALA A 46 6.09 6.32 -27.87
N SER A 47 7.28 5.72 -27.91
CA SER A 47 7.50 4.37 -27.36
C SER A 47 7.16 4.37 -25.85
N PRO A 48 6.38 3.38 -25.36
CA PRO A 48 6.06 3.30 -23.95
C PRO A 48 7.30 2.94 -23.13
N GLN A 49 7.38 3.44 -21.89
CA GLN A 49 8.38 2.96 -20.94
C GLN A 49 8.06 1.51 -20.57
N THR A 50 9.04 0.63 -20.65
CA THR A 50 8.87 -0.78 -20.29
C THR A 50 9.32 -1.05 -18.86
N ILE A 51 8.54 -1.84 -18.13
CA ILE A 51 8.93 -2.39 -16.83
C ILE A 51 8.83 -3.91 -16.87
N ASN A 52 9.59 -4.58 -16.01
CA ASN A 52 9.50 -6.03 -15.84
C ASN A 52 8.65 -6.33 -14.59
N PHE A 53 7.52 -7.02 -14.77
CA PHE A 53 6.59 -7.38 -13.70
C PHE A 53 6.08 -8.81 -13.91
N GLY A 54 6.14 -9.66 -12.88
CA GLY A 54 5.70 -11.06 -12.97
C GLY A 54 6.43 -11.90 -14.03
N GLY A 55 7.65 -11.52 -14.42
CA GLY A 55 8.39 -12.16 -15.52
C GLY A 55 8.01 -11.69 -16.94
N LEU A 56 7.07 -10.76 -17.07
CA LEU A 56 6.66 -10.14 -18.34
C LEU A 56 7.26 -8.74 -18.48
N THR A 57 7.61 -8.35 -19.71
CA THR A 57 8.00 -6.98 -20.06
C THR A 57 6.77 -6.23 -20.53
N LEU A 58 6.37 -5.17 -19.82
CA LEU A 58 5.09 -4.50 -19.99
C LEU A 58 5.28 -3.01 -20.27
N GLY A 59 4.63 -2.51 -21.33
CA GLY A 59 4.71 -1.09 -21.71
C GLY A 59 3.69 -0.25 -20.95
N CYS A 60 4.13 0.75 -20.21
CA CYS A 60 3.30 1.55 -19.30
C CYS A 60 2.89 2.90 -19.91
N LYS A 61 1.70 3.42 -19.58
CA LYS A 61 1.34 4.85 -19.75
C LYS A 61 2.15 5.71 -18.78
N CYS A 62 2.53 6.89 -19.25
CA CYS A 62 3.33 7.84 -18.48
C CYS A 62 2.47 8.62 -17.47
N ILE A 63 2.92 8.72 -16.22
CA ILE A 63 2.24 9.42 -15.11
C ILE A 63 3.16 10.48 -14.45
N PRO A 64 2.63 11.42 -13.64
CA PRO A 64 3.47 12.40 -12.94
C PRO A 64 4.54 11.74 -12.08
N GLY A 65 5.79 12.21 -12.23
CA GLY A 65 6.97 11.64 -11.56
C GLY A 65 7.79 10.70 -12.44
N ASP A 66 7.20 10.12 -13.50
CA ASP A 66 7.96 9.30 -14.45
C ASP A 66 8.94 10.15 -15.27
N PRO A 67 10.12 9.62 -15.67
CA PRO A 67 11.06 10.34 -16.54
C PRO A 67 10.51 10.69 -17.92
N CYS A 68 9.44 10.03 -18.37
CA CYS A 68 8.75 10.34 -19.62
C CYS A 68 7.76 11.51 -19.51
N TRP A 69 7.41 11.96 -18.29
CA TRP A 69 6.29 12.87 -18.08
C TRP A 69 6.56 14.20 -18.81
N PRO A 70 5.59 14.76 -19.55
CA PRO A 70 5.87 15.95 -20.35
C PRO A 70 6.34 17.10 -19.46
N SER A 71 7.44 17.74 -19.85
CA SER A 71 7.96 18.91 -19.14
C SER A 71 6.98 20.08 -19.20
N ALA A 72 7.12 21.04 -18.29
CA ALA A 72 6.28 22.26 -18.27
C ALA A 72 6.24 22.96 -19.64
N ASN A 73 7.34 22.98 -20.39
CA ASN A 73 7.39 23.54 -21.74
C ASN A 73 6.48 22.81 -22.74
N LYS A 74 6.36 21.47 -22.65
CA LYS A 74 5.44 20.70 -23.49
C LYS A 74 3.97 20.99 -23.12
N TRP A 75 3.65 21.04 -21.83
CA TRP A 75 2.30 21.41 -21.37
C TRP A 75 1.93 22.86 -21.75
N ASN A 76 2.88 23.80 -21.64
CA ASN A 76 2.69 25.19 -22.10
C ASN A 76 2.50 25.29 -23.61
N ALA A 77 3.21 24.48 -24.40
CA ALA A 77 3.01 24.41 -25.85
C ALA A 77 1.63 23.87 -26.23
N LEU A 78 1.13 22.84 -25.53
CA LEU A 78 -0.26 22.39 -25.68
C LEU A 78 -1.23 23.51 -25.30
N ASN A 79 -1.04 24.18 -24.17
CA ASN A 79 -1.92 25.25 -23.72
C ASN A 79 -1.97 26.43 -24.71
N ALA A 80 -0.83 26.80 -25.31
CA ALA A 80 -0.78 27.79 -26.38
C ALA A 80 -1.53 27.32 -27.64
N THR A 81 -1.37 26.05 -28.03
CA THR A 81 -2.05 25.44 -29.18
C THR A 81 -3.58 25.44 -29.02
N VAL A 82 -4.08 25.27 -27.80
CA VAL A 82 -5.52 25.27 -27.48
C VAL A 82 -6.05 26.64 -27.01
N GLY A 83 -5.26 27.71 -27.19
CA GLY A 83 -5.65 29.07 -26.85
C GLY A 83 -6.03 29.26 -25.37
N GLY A 84 -5.21 28.76 -24.45
CA GLY A 84 -5.36 28.98 -23.00
C GLY A 84 -6.36 28.05 -22.28
N ARG A 85 -6.86 27.00 -22.94
CA ARG A 85 -7.92 26.11 -22.43
C ARG A 85 -7.43 24.86 -21.69
N LEU A 86 -6.13 24.73 -21.46
CA LEU A 86 -5.57 23.67 -20.62
C LEU A 86 -5.41 24.17 -19.18
N GLN A 87 -6.01 23.46 -18.23
CA GLN A 87 -5.95 23.79 -16.80
C GLN A 87 -5.58 22.57 -15.97
N VAL A 88 -4.97 22.80 -14.81
CA VAL A 88 -4.75 21.76 -13.79
C VAL A 88 -6.11 21.37 -13.22
N HIS A 89 -6.35 20.07 -13.02
CA HIS A 89 -7.56 19.61 -12.38
C HIS A 89 -7.54 19.94 -10.89
N ILE A 90 -8.46 20.79 -10.46
CA ILE A 90 -8.76 21.05 -9.06
C ILE A 90 -10.20 20.55 -8.85
N PRO A 91 -10.43 19.50 -8.03
CA PRO A 91 -11.79 19.02 -7.75
C PRO A 91 -12.64 20.12 -7.13
N PRO A 92 -13.95 20.21 -7.43
CA PRO A 92 -14.75 21.35 -6.98
C PRO A 92 -14.89 21.44 -5.45
N GLY A 93 -14.77 20.31 -4.73
CA GLY A 93 -14.72 20.31 -3.26
C GLY A 93 -13.54 21.08 -2.67
N ALA A 94 -12.44 21.30 -3.42
CA ALA A 94 -11.20 21.89 -2.93
C ALA A 94 -11.37 23.27 -2.29
N VAL A 95 -12.37 24.05 -2.72
CA VAL A 95 -12.67 25.38 -2.15
C VAL A 95 -13.16 25.32 -0.70
N CYS A 96 -13.57 24.14 -0.21
CA CYS A 96 -13.90 23.90 1.19
C CYS A 96 -12.70 23.55 2.08
N HIS A 97 -11.52 23.29 1.51
CA HIS A 97 -10.31 22.89 2.24
C HIS A 97 -9.27 24.00 2.25
N ASN A 98 -8.52 24.10 3.34
CA ASN A 98 -7.39 25.03 3.49
C ASN A 98 -6.39 24.87 2.33
N THR A 99 -6.07 23.62 1.98
CA THR A 99 -5.13 23.28 0.91
C THR A 99 -5.61 22.12 0.05
N PHE A 100 -5.31 22.19 -1.23
CA PHE A 100 -5.38 21.09 -2.18
C PHE A 100 -3.97 20.56 -2.48
N GLN A 101 -3.77 19.26 -2.32
CA GLN A 101 -2.53 18.57 -2.64
C GLN A 101 -2.65 17.88 -4.01
N GLY A 102 -2.11 18.53 -5.04
CA GLY A 102 -2.06 18.01 -6.40
C GLY A 102 -0.67 17.43 -6.76
N PRO A 103 -0.57 16.66 -7.86
CA PRO A 103 0.70 16.11 -8.35
C PRO A 103 1.69 17.19 -8.86
N LEU A 104 1.26 18.44 -8.94
CA LEU A 104 2.08 19.60 -9.32
C LEU A 104 2.44 20.50 -8.12
N GLY A 105 2.08 20.10 -6.90
CA GLY A 105 2.33 20.85 -5.67
C GLY A 105 1.07 21.05 -4.82
N THR A 106 1.26 21.66 -3.65
CA THR A 106 0.17 22.08 -2.76
C THR A 106 -0.19 23.54 -3.02
N ILE A 107 -1.48 23.85 -3.10
CA ILE A 107 -2.00 25.21 -3.25
C ILE A 107 -3.07 25.50 -2.20
N ASN A 108 -3.19 26.76 -1.78
CA ASN A 108 -4.25 27.22 -0.89
C ASN A 108 -5.54 27.40 -1.70
N THR A 109 -6.63 26.75 -1.30
CA THR A 109 -7.89 26.74 -2.07
C THR A 109 -9.09 27.28 -1.31
N TYR A 110 -9.03 27.41 0.01
CA TYR A 110 -10.19 27.78 0.82
C TYR A 110 -10.82 29.11 0.40
N ASN A 111 -12.12 29.05 0.12
CA ASN A 111 -12.95 30.20 -0.18
C ASN A 111 -14.35 29.94 0.38
N ALA A 112 -14.72 30.66 1.45
CA ALA A 112 -15.97 30.44 2.18
C ALA A 112 -17.22 30.60 1.28
N THR A 113 -17.24 31.57 0.37
CA THR A 113 -18.38 31.81 -0.54
C THR A 113 -18.51 30.67 -1.55
N ALA A 114 -17.40 30.27 -2.17
CA ALA A 114 -17.41 29.15 -3.12
C ALA A 114 -17.74 27.83 -2.42
N CYS A 115 -17.23 27.60 -1.20
CA CYS A 115 -17.57 26.41 -0.42
C CYS A 115 -19.06 26.36 -0.05
N ALA A 116 -19.69 27.49 0.31
CA ALA A 116 -21.12 27.54 0.57
C ALA A 116 -21.95 27.18 -0.68
N GLU A 117 -21.56 27.65 -1.87
CA GLU A 117 -22.20 27.25 -3.13
C GLU A 117 -22.00 25.76 -3.42
N VAL A 118 -20.77 25.25 -3.30
CA VAL A 118 -20.46 23.85 -3.55
C VAL A 118 -21.22 22.94 -2.57
N LEU A 119 -21.24 23.25 -1.27
CA LEU A 119 -22.01 22.49 -0.27
C LEU A 119 -23.51 22.44 -0.58
N GLN A 120 -24.07 23.50 -1.15
CA GLN A 120 -25.48 23.56 -1.54
C GLN A 120 -25.77 22.76 -2.82
N LYS A 121 -24.85 22.76 -3.79
CA LYS A 121 -25.10 22.25 -5.16
C LYS A 121 -24.41 20.92 -5.50
N PHE A 122 -23.61 20.34 -4.60
CA PHE A 122 -22.85 19.12 -4.90
C PHE A 122 -23.73 17.91 -5.27
N SER A 123 -24.97 17.86 -4.78
CA SER A 123 -25.95 16.83 -5.15
C SER A 123 -26.78 17.17 -6.40
N ASP A 124 -26.69 18.38 -6.95
CA ASP A 124 -27.36 18.76 -8.21
C ASP A 124 -26.55 18.25 -9.40
N GLN A 125 -27.06 17.21 -10.06
CA GLN A 125 -26.51 16.67 -11.30
C GLN A 125 -26.19 17.74 -12.35
N PHE A 126 -27.04 18.77 -12.52
CA PHE A 126 -26.85 19.80 -13.53
C PHE A 126 -25.72 20.76 -13.16
N TRP A 127 -25.51 21.02 -11.88
CA TRP A 127 -24.35 21.77 -11.43
C TRP A 127 -23.06 20.95 -11.59
N THR A 128 -23.11 19.64 -11.32
CA THR A 128 -21.96 18.73 -11.46
C THR A 128 -21.55 18.50 -12.92
N THR A 129 -22.48 18.40 -13.88
CA THR A 129 -22.10 18.24 -15.30
C THR A 129 -21.36 19.45 -15.88
N GLU A 130 -21.70 20.66 -15.44
CA GLU A 130 -21.00 21.90 -15.81
C GLU A 130 -19.59 22.03 -15.19
N GLN A 131 -19.24 21.21 -14.17
CA GLN A 131 -17.90 21.25 -13.59
C GLN A 131 -16.85 20.66 -14.58
N PRO A 132 -15.63 21.24 -14.64
CA PRO A 132 -14.61 20.82 -15.59
C PRO A 132 -14.30 19.32 -15.64
N GLY A 133 -14.36 18.63 -14.49
CA GLY A 133 -13.92 17.24 -14.36
C GLY A 133 -14.61 16.41 -13.29
N ALA A 134 -15.71 16.88 -12.68
CA ALA A 134 -16.36 16.20 -11.55
C ALA A 134 -17.31 15.07 -11.99
N ASN A 135 -17.24 13.92 -11.35
CA ASN A 135 -18.13 12.80 -11.65
C ASN A 135 -19.37 12.83 -10.74
N LEU A 136 -20.52 12.37 -11.27
CA LEU A 136 -21.72 12.18 -10.46
C LEU A 136 -21.51 11.02 -9.48
N TRP A 137 -20.97 9.92 -9.99
CA TRP A 137 -20.56 8.74 -9.21
C TRP A 137 -19.11 8.88 -8.77
N THR A 138 -18.89 9.07 -7.47
CA THR A 138 -17.59 9.52 -6.93
C THR A 138 -16.67 8.38 -6.50
N TYR A 139 -17.16 7.14 -6.39
CA TYR A 139 -16.39 5.96 -6.00
C TYR A 139 -15.06 5.85 -6.77
N PHE A 140 -15.11 5.95 -8.11
CA PHE A 140 -13.92 5.86 -8.97
C PHE A 140 -12.99 7.09 -8.92
N THR A 141 -13.42 8.19 -8.29
CA THR A 141 -12.58 9.35 -7.96
C THR A 141 -11.85 9.19 -6.62
N ASN A 142 -12.26 8.17 -5.83
CA ASN A 142 -11.81 7.83 -4.48
C ASN A 142 -12.19 8.83 -3.38
N ASP A 143 -13.16 9.72 -3.62
CA ASP A 143 -13.73 10.65 -2.62
C ASP A 143 -12.70 11.55 -1.89
N THR A 144 -11.51 11.72 -2.46
CA THR A 144 -10.36 12.36 -1.79
C THR A 144 -10.43 13.88 -1.64
N CYS A 145 -11.50 14.51 -2.11
CA CYS A 145 -11.75 15.94 -2.01
C CYS A 145 -13.24 16.26 -2.19
N ARG A 146 -14.06 15.80 -1.23
CA ARG A 146 -15.49 16.12 -1.15
C ARG A 146 -15.72 17.46 -0.44
N PRO A 147 -16.83 18.17 -0.68
CA PRO A 147 -17.16 19.38 0.06
C PRO A 147 -17.31 19.08 1.56
N THR A 148 -16.83 19.98 2.40
CA THR A 148 -16.79 19.80 3.86
C THR A 148 -17.04 21.12 4.58
N THR A 149 -17.55 21.04 5.81
CA THR A 149 -17.65 22.18 6.73
C THR A 149 -16.39 22.39 7.57
N ASN A 150 -15.41 21.48 7.47
CA ASN A 150 -14.15 21.51 8.21
C ASN A 150 -12.95 21.72 7.26
N PRO A 151 -12.43 22.96 7.12
CA PRO A 151 -11.35 23.25 6.18
C PRO A 151 -10.01 22.56 6.48
N SER A 152 -9.87 21.91 7.63
CA SER A 152 -8.65 21.18 8.00
C SER A 152 -8.60 19.75 7.46
N GLU A 153 -9.68 19.25 6.86
CA GLU A 153 -9.70 17.93 6.21
C GLU A 153 -8.79 17.92 4.98
N PRO A 154 -8.09 16.80 4.71
CA PRO A 154 -7.20 16.70 3.56
C PRO A 154 -8.00 16.64 2.25
N CYS A 155 -7.60 17.44 1.27
CA CYS A 155 -8.07 17.35 -0.12
C CYS A 155 -6.90 17.01 -1.04
N THR A 156 -7.01 15.91 -1.78
CA THR A 156 -6.02 15.48 -2.78
C THR A 156 -6.68 15.17 -4.12
N LEU A 157 -5.88 15.06 -5.19
CA LEU A 157 -6.41 14.73 -6.53
C LEU A 157 -7.00 13.31 -6.62
N GLY A 158 -6.57 12.37 -5.78
CA GLY A 158 -7.02 10.98 -5.82
C GLY A 158 -6.87 10.36 -7.21
N HIS A 159 -7.99 9.90 -7.78
CA HIS A 159 -8.05 9.25 -9.09
C HIS A 159 -8.54 10.17 -10.23
N TYR A 160 -8.69 11.48 -9.98
CA TYR A 160 -8.92 12.44 -11.04
C TYR A 160 -7.71 12.57 -11.99
N GLY A 161 -7.97 12.93 -13.26
CA GLY A 161 -6.91 13.27 -14.22
C GLY A 161 -6.16 14.54 -13.82
N VAL A 162 -4.91 14.69 -14.25
CA VAL A 162 -3.99 15.76 -13.81
C VAL A 162 -4.31 17.09 -14.48
N TYR A 163 -4.61 17.05 -15.78
CA TYR A 163 -4.96 18.21 -16.59
C TYR A 163 -6.32 17.99 -17.24
N ILE A 164 -7.07 19.08 -17.39
CA ILE A 164 -8.30 19.13 -18.17
C ILE A 164 -8.08 20.09 -19.33
N LEU A 165 -8.38 19.61 -20.54
CA LEU A 165 -8.53 20.42 -21.73
C LEU A 165 -10.01 20.72 -21.93
N MET A 166 -10.40 21.98 -21.74
CA MET A 166 -11.77 22.46 -21.99
C MET A 166 -11.95 22.67 -23.51
N ALA A 167 -12.25 21.61 -24.25
CA ALA A 167 -12.34 21.68 -25.70
C ALA A 167 -13.63 22.38 -26.15
N THR A 168 -13.50 23.33 -27.07
CA THR A 168 -14.62 24.15 -27.61
C THR A 168 -14.67 24.15 -29.14
N GLN A 169 -13.71 23.50 -29.79
CA GLN A 169 -13.63 23.35 -31.24
C GLN A 169 -12.84 22.07 -31.57
N PRO A 170 -13.07 21.44 -32.74
CA PRO A 170 -12.46 20.15 -33.09
C PRO A 170 -10.93 20.12 -32.96
N ASP A 171 -10.24 21.21 -33.32
CA ASP A 171 -8.77 21.28 -33.26
C ASP A 171 -8.20 21.18 -31.84
N HIS A 172 -8.97 21.56 -30.80
CA HIS A 172 -8.54 21.33 -29.42
C HIS A 172 -8.55 19.84 -29.09
N VAL A 173 -9.61 19.12 -29.51
CA VAL A 173 -9.73 17.68 -29.32
C VAL A 173 -8.59 16.96 -30.05
N LYS A 174 -8.32 17.33 -31.31
CA LYS A 174 -7.17 16.82 -32.07
C LYS A 174 -5.84 17.09 -31.35
N ALA A 175 -5.59 18.31 -30.87
CA ALA A 175 -4.37 18.66 -30.17
C ALA A 175 -4.17 17.83 -28.87
N GLY A 176 -5.25 17.54 -28.13
CA GLY A 176 -5.22 16.66 -26.97
C GLY A 176 -4.89 15.20 -27.31
N ILE A 177 -5.50 14.65 -28.37
CA ILE A 177 -5.21 13.30 -28.88
C ILE A 177 -3.75 13.18 -29.33
N ASP A 178 -3.30 14.11 -30.18
CA ASP A 178 -1.95 14.13 -30.71
C ASP A 178 -0.92 14.30 -29.58
N PHE A 179 -1.20 15.15 -28.58
CA PHE A 179 -0.32 15.30 -27.43
C PHE A 179 -0.23 14.03 -26.58
N ALA A 180 -1.35 13.36 -26.30
CA ALA A 180 -1.35 12.12 -25.53
C ALA A 180 -0.60 11.00 -26.26
N ARG A 181 -0.80 10.86 -27.58
CA ARG A 181 -0.08 9.91 -28.45
C ARG A 181 1.43 10.19 -28.49
N LYS A 182 1.83 11.45 -28.75
CA LYS A 182 3.24 11.90 -28.86
C LYS A 182 4.03 11.86 -27.54
N ASN A 183 3.37 11.67 -26.40
CA ASN A 183 4.00 11.63 -25.08
C ASN A 183 3.60 10.41 -24.25
N ASN A 184 2.83 9.48 -24.81
CA ASN A 184 2.32 8.27 -24.14
C ASN A 184 1.62 8.57 -22.78
N VAL A 185 0.90 9.69 -22.71
CA VAL A 185 0.08 10.06 -21.54
C VAL A 185 -1.27 9.35 -21.63
N ARG A 186 -1.85 8.93 -20.49
CA ARG A 186 -3.22 8.39 -20.45
C ARG A 186 -4.21 9.47 -20.93
N LEU A 187 -5.02 9.17 -21.93
CA LEU A 187 -6.09 10.06 -22.40
C LEU A 187 -7.44 9.58 -21.87
N ILE A 188 -8.22 10.51 -21.31
CA ILE A 188 -9.61 10.29 -20.90
C ILE A 188 -10.51 11.25 -21.69
N ILE A 189 -11.62 10.74 -22.21
CA ILE A 189 -12.65 11.52 -22.87
C ILE A 189 -13.79 11.68 -21.88
N ARG A 190 -14.11 12.92 -21.52
CA ARG A 190 -15.19 13.24 -20.59
C ARG A 190 -16.27 14.03 -21.34
N ASN A 191 -17.50 13.54 -21.27
CA ASN A 191 -18.68 14.34 -21.60
C ASN A 191 -19.22 14.99 -20.32
N THR A 192 -20.20 14.36 -19.67
CA THR A 192 -20.95 14.91 -18.52
C THR A 192 -20.48 14.41 -17.14
N GLY A 193 -19.71 13.30 -17.07
CA GLY A 193 -19.31 12.69 -15.80
C GLY A 193 -20.28 11.66 -15.22
N HIS A 194 -21.27 11.25 -16.01
CA HIS A 194 -22.30 10.26 -15.69
C HIS A 194 -21.81 8.82 -15.51
N ASP A 195 -20.68 8.45 -16.10
CA ASP A 195 -20.25 7.05 -16.21
C ASP A 195 -20.04 6.37 -14.84
N PHE A 196 -21.00 5.52 -14.45
CA PHE A 196 -21.03 4.77 -13.18
C PHE A 196 -19.72 4.01 -12.91
N ILE A 197 -19.10 3.48 -13.97
CA ILE A 197 -17.94 2.58 -13.91
C ILE A 197 -16.59 3.28 -14.15
N GLY A 198 -16.54 4.60 -13.99
CA GLY A 198 -15.31 5.38 -13.87
C GLY A 198 -14.53 5.64 -15.17
N ARG A 199 -15.06 5.31 -16.35
CA ARG A 199 -14.38 5.50 -17.66
C ARG A 199 -14.23 6.96 -18.07
N SER A 200 -14.91 7.87 -17.38
CA SER A 200 -14.83 9.32 -17.55
C SER A 200 -13.78 10.02 -16.65
N THR A 201 -13.05 9.25 -15.83
CA THR A 201 -11.96 9.74 -14.96
C THR A 201 -10.73 8.82 -15.02
N GLY A 202 -9.65 9.17 -14.33
CA GLY A 202 -8.45 8.35 -14.31
C GLY A 202 -7.18 9.05 -13.85
N HIS A 203 -6.50 8.43 -12.87
CA HIS A 203 -5.22 8.90 -12.36
C HIS A 203 -4.18 9.06 -13.48
N GLY A 204 -3.34 10.10 -13.38
CA GLY A 204 -2.26 10.38 -14.33
C GLY A 204 -2.71 10.87 -15.71
N ALA A 205 -4.01 11.09 -15.93
CA ALA A 205 -4.54 11.39 -17.27
C ALA A 205 -4.45 12.88 -17.68
N LEU A 206 -4.47 13.09 -19.00
CA LEU A 206 -5.10 14.26 -19.62
C LEU A 206 -6.58 13.93 -19.86
N ILE A 207 -7.49 14.76 -19.36
CA ILE A 207 -8.92 14.69 -19.66
C ILE A 207 -9.23 15.69 -20.78
N ILE A 208 -9.91 15.26 -21.85
CA ILE A 208 -10.58 16.18 -22.78
C ILE A 208 -12.04 16.29 -22.36
N ASN A 209 -12.46 17.49 -21.96
CA ASN A 209 -13.85 17.81 -21.68
C ASN A 209 -14.55 18.23 -23.00
N MET A 210 -15.64 17.53 -23.34
CA MET A 210 -16.41 17.66 -24.58
C MET A 210 -17.70 18.49 -24.41
N HIS A 211 -18.01 18.96 -23.20
CA HIS A 211 -19.30 19.52 -22.80
C HIS A 211 -19.71 20.77 -23.60
N ALA A 212 -18.73 21.56 -24.07
CA ALA A 212 -18.99 22.76 -24.86
C ALA A 212 -19.45 22.49 -26.31
N PHE A 213 -19.44 21.24 -26.79
CA PHE A 213 -19.94 20.87 -28.12
C PHE A 213 -21.47 20.74 -28.10
N ASN A 214 -22.19 21.85 -27.87
CA ASN A 214 -23.62 21.88 -27.59
C ASN A 214 -24.51 22.25 -28.80
N SER A 215 -24.01 22.10 -30.03
CA SER A 215 -24.75 22.44 -31.25
C SER A 215 -25.92 21.47 -31.52
N ILE A 216 -27.06 22.02 -31.95
CA ILE A 216 -28.25 21.26 -32.36
C ILE A 216 -28.69 21.77 -33.73
N GLU A 217 -28.61 20.91 -34.74
CA GLU A 217 -28.94 21.21 -36.14
C GLU A 217 -30.06 20.28 -36.61
N TRP A 218 -31.25 20.84 -36.83
CA TRP A 218 -32.44 20.07 -37.22
C TRP A 218 -32.53 19.90 -38.73
N ILE A 219 -32.73 18.65 -39.18
CA ILE A 219 -32.74 18.25 -40.58
C ILE A 219 -34.16 17.79 -40.94
N ASN A 220 -34.93 18.63 -41.63
CA ASN A 220 -36.34 18.34 -41.92
C ASN A 220 -36.54 17.10 -42.83
N SER A 221 -35.57 16.79 -43.69
CA SER A 221 -35.56 15.58 -44.53
C SER A 221 -34.11 15.13 -44.73
N TYR A 222 -33.71 14.10 -43.98
CA TYR A 222 -32.46 13.38 -44.20
C TYR A 222 -32.67 12.37 -45.32
N SER A 223 -31.85 12.47 -46.37
CA SER A 223 -31.71 11.50 -47.46
C SER A 223 -30.24 11.09 -47.64
N GLY A 224 -29.50 11.04 -46.53
CA GLY A 224 -28.08 10.69 -46.49
C GLY A 224 -27.84 9.17 -46.47
N PRO A 225 -26.60 8.74 -46.21
CA PRO A 225 -26.22 7.32 -46.24
C PRO A 225 -27.13 6.41 -45.40
N GLY A 226 -27.65 5.36 -46.06
CA GLY A 226 -28.43 4.28 -45.45
C GLY A 226 -29.81 4.08 -46.09
N SER A 227 -30.70 3.39 -45.38
CA SER A 227 -32.09 3.11 -45.83
C SER A 227 -33.13 4.06 -45.22
N TYR A 228 -32.75 4.91 -44.27
CA TYR A 228 -33.66 5.83 -43.61
C TYR A 228 -33.83 7.12 -44.42
N ASN A 229 -35.08 7.48 -44.72
CA ASN A 229 -35.47 8.79 -45.23
C ASN A 229 -36.50 9.38 -44.28
N GLY A 230 -36.26 10.58 -43.76
CA GLY A 230 -37.15 11.21 -42.76
C GLY A 230 -36.46 12.31 -41.96
N PRO A 231 -37.15 12.93 -40.99
CA PRO A 231 -36.60 14.04 -40.22
C PRO A 231 -35.54 13.54 -39.21
N ALA A 232 -34.43 14.26 -39.12
CA ALA A 232 -33.29 13.93 -38.28
C ALA A 232 -32.79 15.17 -37.51
N VAL A 233 -31.85 14.96 -36.60
CA VAL A 233 -31.13 16.02 -35.91
C VAL A 233 -29.66 15.64 -35.78
N LYS A 234 -28.77 16.61 -35.98
CA LYS A 234 -27.34 16.50 -35.72
C LYS A 234 -27.03 17.21 -34.41
N LEU A 235 -26.40 16.48 -33.49
CA LEU A 235 -26.14 16.89 -32.11
C LEU A 235 -24.64 16.88 -31.87
N GLY A 236 -24.09 17.99 -31.37
CA GLY A 236 -22.71 18.03 -30.87
C GLY A 236 -22.53 17.13 -29.64
N ALA A 237 -21.27 16.77 -29.36
CA ALA A 237 -20.94 15.80 -28.32
C ALA A 237 -21.46 16.15 -26.91
N GLY A 238 -21.49 17.44 -26.57
CA GLY A 238 -21.93 17.97 -25.27
C GLY A 238 -23.43 18.16 -25.11
N VAL A 239 -24.26 17.83 -26.11
CA VAL A 239 -25.72 17.99 -25.99
C VAL A 239 -26.31 16.99 -24.99
N GLN A 240 -26.92 17.51 -23.93
CA GLN A 240 -27.65 16.75 -22.90
C GLN A 240 -29.12 16.53 -23.30
N ALA A 241 -29.75 15.47 -22.76
CA ALA A 241 -31.13 15.08 -23.03
C ALA A 241 -32.15 16.23 -22.89
N ARG A 242 -32.13 16.96 -21.76
CA ARG A 242 -33.03 18.11 -21.53
C ARG A 242 -33.00 19.16 -22.64
N ASN A 243 -31.82 19.41 -23.20
CA ASN A 243 -31.59 20.51 -24.15
C ASN A 243 -32.18 20.19 -25.52
N VAL A 244 -32.04 18.95 -26.00
CA VAL A 244 -32.63 18.55 -27.29
C VAL A 244 -34.13 18.34 -27.18
N LEU A 245 -34.63 17.80 -26.07
CA LEU A 245 -36.07 17.58 -25.87
C LEU A 245 -36.83 18.90 -25.80
N ALA A 246 -36.35 19.87 -25.00
CA ALA A 246 -36.95 21.20 -24.92
C ALA A 246 -36.93 21.95 -26.27
N GLN A 247 -35.82 21.88 -27.02
CA GLN A 247 -35.76 22.47 -28.36
C GLN A 247 -36.62 21.74 -29.38
N GLY A 248 -36.77 20.41 -29.26
CA GLY A 248 -37.59 19.59 -30.14
C GLY A 248 -39.09 19.88 -29.96
N HIS A 249 -39.53 19.98 -28.71
CA HIS A 249 -40.90 20.36 -28.35
C HIS A 249 -41.24 21.79 -28.83
N ALA A 250 -40.30 22.73 -28.78
CA ALA A 250 -40.50 24.10 -29.26
C ALA A 250 -40.62 24.25 -30.80
N ARG A 251 -40.54 23.15 -31.57
CA ARG A 251 -40.67 23.17 -33.04
C ARG A 251 -42.12 23.09 -33.50
N ASN A 252 -42.35 23.43 -34.77
CA ASN A 252 -43.64 23.27 -35.43
C ASN A 252 -43.46 22.49 -36.75
N PRO A 253 -43.93 21.23 -36.85
CA PRO A 253 -44.50 20.42 -35.76
C PRO A 253 -43.45 20.07 -34.68
N PRO A 254 -43.87 19.79 -33.44
CA PRO A 254 -42.98 19.39 -32.36
C PRO A 254 -42.43 17.98 -32.61
N VAL A 255 -41.18 17.76 -32.21
CA VAL A 255 -40.46 16.49 -32.41
C VAL A 255 -39.64 16.11 -31.19
N VAL A 256 -39.46 14.81 -30.98
CA VAL A 256 -38.64 14.23 -29.92
C VAL A 256 -37.51 13.37 -30.50
N VAL A 257 -36.52 13.10 -29.65
CA VAL A 257 -35.35 12.27 -29.93
C VAL A 257 -35.30 11.18 -28.88
N VAL A 258 -34.83 9.99 -29.22
CA VAL A 258 -34.60 8.94 -28.22
C VAL A 258 -33.38 9.32 -27.37
N THR A 259 -33.64 9.65 -26.10
CA THR A 259 -32.65 9.97 -25.07
C THR A 259 -32.63 8.89 -23.98
N GLY A 260 -31.74 9.04 -22.99
CA GLY A 260 -31.89 8.34 -21.73
C GLY A 260 -33.03 8.93 -20.90
N GLU A 261 -33.34 8.27 -19.79
CA GLU A 261 -34.22 8.76 -18.74
C GLU A 261 -33.64 10.06 -18.16
N CYS A 262 -32.41 10.00 -17.62
CA CYS A 262 -31.83 11.13 -16.91
C CYS A 262 -31.57 12.37 -17.79
N PRO A 263 -32.11 13.55 -17.41
CA PRO A 263 -32.09 14.77 -18.25
C PRO A 263 -30.71 15.38 -18.48
N SER A 264 -29.71 15.05 -17.66
CA SER A 264 -28.33 15.54 -17.80
C SER A 264 -27.39 14.59 -18.56
N VAL A 265 -27.89 13.45 -19.06
CA VAL A 265 -27.08 12.50 -19.85
C VAL A 265 -26.72 13.12 -21.21
N GLY A 266 -25.41 13.09 -21.55
CA GLY A 266 -24.87 13.60 -22.81
C GLY A 266 -25.02 12.59 -23.94
N ILE A 267 -25.88 12.89 -24.91
CA ILE A 267 -26.44 11.93 -25.88
C ILE A 267 -25.35 11.28 -26.75
N ALA A 268 -24.50 12.09 -27.40
CA ALA A 268 -23.45 11.55 -28.28
C ALA A 268 -22.26 10.93 -27.54
N GLY A 269 -22.29 10.91 -26.20
CA GLY A 269 -21.26 10.33 -25.35
C GLY A 269 -21.39 8.82 -25.21
N GLY A 270 -21.34 8.31 -23.99
CA GLY A 270 -21.52 6.89 -23.71
C GLY A 270 -22.86 6.36 -24.20
N PHE A 271 -23.94 7.14 -24.00
CA PHE A 271 -25.32 6.74 -24.28
C PHE A 271 -25.50 6.09 -25.66
N VAL A 272 -25.28 6.80 -26.78
CA VAL A 272 -25.40 6.21 -28.15
C VAL A 272 -24.36 5.12 -28.47
N GLN A 273 -23.26 5.05 -27.71
CA GLN A 273 -22.21 4.05 -27.88
C GLN A 273 -22.53 2.71 -27.18
N GLY A 274 -23.62 2.62 -26.41
CA GLY A 274 -24.12 1.33 -25.86
C GLY A 274 -25.63 1.14 -25.96
N GLY A 275 -26.42 2.21 -25.84
CA GLY A 275 -27.89 2.23 -25.98
C GLY A 275 -28.32 3.12 -27.16
N ALA A 276 -29.63 3.20 -27.43
CA ALA A 276 -30.25 4.01 -28.50
C ALA A 276 -29.66 3.88 -29.94
N ALA A 277 -28.74 2.92 -30.15
CA ALA A 277 -27.87 2.84 -31.31
C ALA A 277 -28.66 2.78 -32.63
N ASP A 278 -29.82 2.13 -32.64
CA ASP A 278 -30.72 1.99 -33.80
C ASP A 278 -31.16 3.31 -34.43
N ASN A 279 -31.12 4.40 -33.67
CA ASN A 279 -31.52 5.73 -34.10
C ASN A 279 -30.38 6.53 -34.75
N VAL A 280 -29.14 6.08 -34.61
CA VAL A 280 -27.97 6.77 -35.20
C VAL A 280 -27.85 6.52 -36.70
N LEU A 281 -27.61 7.60 -37.44
CA LEU A 281 -27.48 7.69 -38.90
C LEU A 281 -26.02 7.98 -39.34
N ALA A 282 -25.30 8.81 -38.58
CA ALA A 282 -23.90 9.14 -38.83
C ALA A 282 -23.19 9.64 -37.55
N PHE A 283 -21.86 9.60 -37.54
CA PHE A 283 -20.99 10.28 -36.59
C PHE A 283 -19.96 11.16 -37.32
N GLU A 284 -19.57 12.27 -36.72
CA GLU A 284 -18.30 12.96 -37.00
C GLU A 284 -17.36 12.71 -35.81
N ALA A 285 -16.13 12.29 -36.08
CA ALA A 285 -15.20 11.88 -35.03
C ALA A 285 -13.73 12.17 -35.38
N ILE A 286 -12.86 12.05 -34.38
CA ILE A 286 -11.39 12.09 -34.54
C ILE A 286 -10.79 10.75 -34.14
N THR A 287 -10.01 10.12 -35.04
CA THR A 287 -9.32 8.84 -34.79
C THR A 287 -8.18 8.97 -33.76
N ALA A 288 -7.65 7.84 -33.27
CA ALA A 288 -6.46 7.84 -32.41
C ALA A 288 -5.19 8.41 -33.09
N SER A 289 -5.11 8.31 -34.43
CA SER A 289 -4.11 8.97 -35.27
C SER A 289 -4.37 10.47 -35.50
N GLY A 290 -5.48 11.01 -34.99
CA GLY A 290 -5.80 12.43 -35.06
C GLY A 290 -6.40 12.89 -36.39
N HIS A 291 -7.01 12.01 -37.18
CA HIS A 291 -7.71 12.36 -38.42
C HIS A 291 -9.20 12.61 -38.17
N TYR A 292 -9.74 13.67 -38.79
CA TYR A 292 -11.17 13.91 -38.87
C TYR A 292 -11.83 12.92 -39.82
N VAL A 293 -12.88 12.23 -39.36
CA VAL A 293 -13.61 11.23 -40.15
C VAL A 293 -15.12 11.36 -39.97
N THR A 294 -15.85 11.17 -41.06
CA THR A 294 -17.29 10.87 -41.02
C THR A 294 -17.48 9.36 -41.04
N ALA A 295 -18.25 8.82 -40.09
CA ALA A 295 -18.59 7.41 -40.02
C ALA A 295 -20.10 7.25 -40.25
N ASN A 296 -20.49 6.56 -41.31
CA ASN A 296 -21.89 6.27 -41.70
C ASN A 296 -21.94 4.97 -42.51
N GLN A 297 -23.12 4.59 -43.02
CA GLN A 297 -23.28 3.32 -43.75
C GLN A 297 -22.46 3.20 -45.05
N TYR A 298 -21.97 4.30 -45.65
CA TYR A 298 -21.18 4.30 -46.89
C TYR A 298 -19.71 4.69 -46.69
N GLN A 299 -19.36 5.39 -45.61
CA GLN A 299 -18.02 5.90 -45.31
C GLN A 299 -17.59 5.44 -43.92
N ASN A 300 -16.43 4.78 -43.82
CA ASN A 300 -15.93 4.19 -42.56
C ASN A 300 -17.00 3.33 -41.85
N ALA A 301 -17.71 2.50 -42.62
CA ALA A 301 -18.90 1.76 -42.17
C ALA A 301 -18.60 0.76 -41.03
N ASP A 302 -17.36 0.31 -40.92
CA ASP A 302 -16.88 -0.50 -39.81
C ASP A 302 -16.69 0.33 -38.52
N LEU A 303 -16.13 1.54 -38.61
CA LEU A 303 -16.09 2.48 -37.50
C LEU A 303 -17.50 2.91 -37.08
N PHE A 304 -18.39 3.12 -38.05
CA PHE A 304 -19.79 3.45 -37.79
C PHE A 304 -20.48 2.35 -36.98
N TRP A 305 -20.32 1.09 -37.39
CA TRP A 305 -20.85 -0.06 -36.65
C TRP A 305 -20.25 -0.16 -35.23
N ALA A 306 -18.93 0.05 -35.09
CA ALA A 306 -18.25 0.01 -33.80
C ALA A 306 -18.69 1.12 -32.84
N LEU A 307 -18.85 2.36 -33.32
CA LEU A 307 -19.38 3.48 -32.51
C LEU A 307 -20.88 3.32 -32.19
N LYS A 308 -21.62 2.54 -32.99
CA LYS A 308 -23.06 2.28 -32.84
C LYS A 308 -23.30 1.03 -31.97
N GLY A 309 -22.91 1.10 -30.69
CA GLY A 309 -23.13 0.05 -29.67
C GLY A 309 -21.88 -0.69 -29.15
N GLY A 310 -20.69 -0.37 -29.66
CA GLY A 310 -19.43 -1.07 -29.31
C GLY A 310 -18.70 -0.53 -28.08
N GLY A 311 -19.28 0.44 -27.36
CA GLY A 311 -18.73 1.04 -26.15
C GLY A 311 -17.88 2.30 -26.36
N PRO A 312 -17.74 3.13 -25.31
CA PRO A 312 -17.04 4.42 -25.37
C PRO A 312 -15.52 4.25 -25.39
N SER A 313 -14.80 5.35 -25.64
CA SER A 313 -13.35 5.49 -25.38
C SER A 313 -12.47 4.36 -25.95
N THR A 314 -12.81 3.90 -27.16
CA THR A 314 -12.21 2.69 -27.76
C THR A 314 -11.75 2.88 -29.21
N TYR A 315 -12.49 3.63 -30.03
CA TYR A 315 -12.26 3.72 -31.49
C TYR A 315 -11.91 5.13 -31.99
N ALA A 316 -12.66 6.13 -31.53
CA ALA A 316 -12.50 7.53 -31.93
C ALA A 316 -13.17 8.46 -30.90
N VAL A 317 -12.83 9.74 -30.93
CA VAL A 317 -13.52 10.78 -30.14
C VAL A 317 -14.66 11.36 -30.97
N ILE A 318 -15.91 11.14 -30.57
CA ILE A 318 -17.09 11.69 -31.25
C ILE A 318 -17.14 13.22 -31.04
N LEU A 319 -17.35 13.95 -32.13
CA LEU A 319 -17.60 15.40 -32.16
C LEU A 319 -19.08 15.72 -32.33
N SER A 320 -19.78 14.93 -33.15
CA SER A 320 -21.23 15.02 -33.34
C SER A 320 -21.85 13.67 -33.74
N VAL A 321 -23.14 13.52 -33.51
CA VAL A 321 -23.97 12.38 -33.94
C VAL A 321 -25.20 12.88 -34.68
N THR A 322 -25.57 12.22 -35.78
CA THR A 322 -26.85 12.44 -36.47
C THR A 322 -27.82 11.34 -36.10
N MET A 323 -28.99 11.69 -35.58
CA MET A 323 -30.02 10.76 -35.09
C MET A 323 -31.38 11.02 -35.75
N LYS A 324 -32.20 9.97 -35.86
CA LYS A 324 -33.62 10.08 -36.23
C LYS A 324 -34.40 10.92 -35.23
N THR A 325 -35.41 11.63 -35.72
CA THR A 325 -36.41 12.33 -34.88
C THR A 325 -37.79 11.73 -35.11
N PHE A 326 -38.66 11.87 -34.11
CA PHE A 326 -40.01 11.33 -34.11
C PHE A 326 -41.02 12.44 -33.78
N PRO A 327 -42.28 12.36 -34.21
CA PRO A 327 -43.31 13.33 -33.79
C PRO A 327 -43.48 13.30 -32.27
N ASP A 328 -43.58 14.47 -31.64
CA ASP A 328 -43.97 14.57 -30.23
C ASP A 328 -45.49 14.35 -30.13
N ILE A 329 -45.93 13.29 -29.44
CA ILE A 329 -47.33 12.86 -29.43
C ILE A 329 -47.88 12.69 -28.02
N ALA A 330 -49.20 12.89 -27.90
CA ALA A 330 -49.95 12.68 -26.66
C ALA A 330 -49.65 11.31 -26.05
N SER A 331 -49.38 11.32 -24.75
CA SER A 331 -48.89 10.17 -24.00
C SER A 331 -49.55 10.15 -22.63
N SER A 332 -49.60 9.00 -21.98
CA SER A 332 -50.08 8.90 -20.59
C SER A 332 -49.06 8.18 -19.74
N GLY A 333 -49.00 8.56 -18.46
CA GLY A 333 -48.15 7.89 -17.48
C GLY A 333 -48.93 7.54 -16.21
N ALA A 334 -48.43 6.55 -15.48
CA ALA A 334 -48.98 6.13 -14.20
C ALA A 334 -47.86 5.85 -13.20
N GLU A 335 -48.19 5.97 -11.91
CA GLU A 335 -47.30 5.68 -10.79
C GLU A 335 -47.92 4.63 -9.88
N LEU A 336 -47.09 3.82 -9.21
CA LEU A 336 -47.51 2.87 -8.18
C LEU A 336 -46.52 2.86 -7.02
N TYR A 337 -47.00 2.89 -5.78
CA TYR A 337 -46.16 2.87 -4.58
C TYR A 337 -46.60 1.82 -3.56
N ILE A 338 -45.64 1.08 -3.01
CA ILE A 338 -45.80 0.19 -1.85
C ILE A 338 -44.66 0.50 -0.88
N ASN A 339 -44.97 1.01 0.30
CA ASN A 339 -43.97 1.51 1.26
C ASN A 339 -44.42 1.32 2.73
N THR A 340 -43.62 1.86 3.65
CA THR A 340 -43.84 1.79 5.09
C THR A 340 -45.09 2.51 5.62
N THR A 341 -45.74 3.41 4.85
CA THR A 341 -47.05 3.96 5.26
C THR A 341 -48.21 3.00 4.98
N HIS A 342 -47.98 1.99 4.13
CA HIS A 342 -48.93 0.94 3.79
C HIS A 342 -48.72 -0.33 4.63
N THR A 343 -47.48 -0.78 4.77
CA THR A 343 -47.12 -2.01 5.50
C THR A 343 -45.66 -2.00 5.96
N PHE A 344 -45.40 -2.66 7.09
CA PHE A 344 -44.04 -2.98 7.56
C PHE A 344 -43.68 -4.47 7.38
N ASP A 345 -44.59 -5.29 6.84
CA ASP A 345 -44.32 -6.69 6.52
C ASP A 345 -43.66 -6.80 5.16
N ASP A 346 -42.36 -7.09 5.17
CA ASP A 346 -41.52 -7.27 3.98
C ASP A 346 -42.07 -8.35 3.03
N ASN A 347 -42.77 -9.38 3.56
CA ASN A 347 -43.39 -10.41 2.72
C ASN A 347 -44.54 -9.85 1.86
N VAL A 348 -45.27 -8.86 2.38
CA VAL A 348 -46.36 -8.18 1.63
C VAL A 348 -45.75 -7.33 0.52
N ILE A 349 -44.66 -6.62 0.79
CA ILE A 349 -43.93 -5.83 -0.22
C ILE A 349 -43.40 -6.75 -1.32
N TRP A 350 -42.70 -7.83 -0.96
CA TRP A 350 -42.17 -8.79 -1.94
C TRP A 350 -43.24 -9.53 -2.73
N ASN A 351 -44.42 -9.79 -2.15
CA ASN A 351 -45.53 -10.35 -2.91
C ASN A 351 -46.08 -9.33 -3.91
N GLY A 352 -46.12 -8.04 -3.56
CA GLY A 352 -46.40 -6.94 -4.49
C GLY A 352 -45.41 -6.86 -5.65
N VAL A 353 -44.10 -6.88 -5.36
CA VAL A 353 -43.02 -6.91 -6.38
C VAL A 353 -43.15 -8.15 -7.28
N LYS A 354 -43.42 -9.33 -6.69
CA LYS A 354 -43.65 -10.58 -7.42
C LYS A 354 -44.82 -10.51 -8.38
N ILE A 355 -45.95 -9.92 -7.96
CA ILE A 355 -47.12 -9.70 -8.81
C ILE A 355 -46.79 -8.71 -9.93
N PHE A 356 -46.16 -7.57 -9.61
CA PHE A 356 -45.73 -6.59 -10.62
C PHE A 356 -44.85 -7.21 -11.70
N HIS A 357 -43.74 -7.87 -11.31
CA HIS A 357 -42.77 -8.39 -12.26
C HIS A 357 -43.31 -9.56 -13.11
N LYS A 358 -44.27 -10.34 -12.57
CA LYS A 358 -45.00 -11.36 -13.34
C LYS A 358 -45.73 -10.76 -14.55
N TRP A 359 -46.19 -9.52 -14.46
CA TRP A 359 -46.88 -8.80 -15.56
C TRP A 359 -45.91 -8.06 -16.51
N SER A 360 -44.59 -8.09 -16.29
CA SER A 360 -43.60 -7.35 -17.09
C SER A 360 -43.70 -7.60 -18.60
N ASN A 361 -43.82 -8.86 -19.03
CA ASN A 361 -43.99 -9.20 -20.45
C ASN A 361 -45.24 -8.54 -21.05
N HIS A 362 -46.36 -8.55 -20.32
CA HIS A 362 -47.61 -7.95 -20.79
C HIS A 362 -47.51 -6.42 -20.94
N PHE A 363 -46.75 -5.74 -20.08
CA PHE A 363 -46.47 -4.31 -20.24
C PHE A 363 -45.65 -4.05 -21.52
N VAL A 364 -44.58 -4.82 -21.72
CA VAL A 364 -43.66 -4.70 -22.87
C VAL A 364 -44.33 -5.05 -24.20
N ASP A 365 -45.14 -6.13 -24.24
CA ASP A 365 -45.91 -6.56 -25.41
C ASP A 365 -47.00 -5.53 -25.79
N ASN A 366 -47.56 -4.82 -24.81
CA ASN A 366 -48.48 -3.71 -25.06
C ASN A 366 -47.76 -2.39 -25.42
N GLY A 367 -46.43 -2.38 -25.52
CA GLY A 367 -45.64 -1.20 -25.89
C GLY A 367 -45.57 -0.14 -24.80
N LEU A 368 -45.51 -0.57 -23.53
CA LEU A 368 -45.14 0.30 -22.42
C LEU A 368 -43.62 0.32 -22.21
N TYR A 369 -43.12 1.45 -21.71
CA TYR A 369 -41.87 1.51 -20.96
C TYR A 369 -42.23 1.64 -19.47
N VAL A 370 -41.47 1.03 -18.58
CA VAL A 370 -41.70 1.11 -17.13
C VAL A 370 -40.38 1.27 -16.40
N TYR A 371 -40.29 2.28 -15.54
CA TYR A 371 -39.19 2.46 -14.60
C TYR A 371 -39.65 2.09 -13.18
N PHE A 372 -38.89 1.24 -12.50
CA PHE A 372 -39.19 0.83 -11.12
C PHE A 372 -37.95 0.80 -10.24
N GLU A 373 -38.16 0.93 -8.93
CA GLU A 373 -37.11 0.85 -7.93
C GLU A 373 -37.52 -0.04 -6.76
N ILE A 374 -36.56 -0.81 -6.24
CA ILE A 374 -36.71 -1.58 -5.01
C ILE A 374 -35.58 -1.17 -4.06
N TRP A 375 -35.96 -0.56 -2.96
CA TRP A 375 -35.11 -0.16 -1.84
C TRP A 375 -35.60 -0.84 -0.55
N PRO A 376 -34.82 -0.86 0.54
CA PRO A 376 -35.27 -1.42 1.81
C PRO A 376 -36.63 -0.84 2.23
N PHE A 377 -37.61 -1.72 2.41
CA PHE A 377 -39.01 -1.41 2.78
C PHE A 377 -39.78 -0.50 1.79
N THR A 378 -39.29 -0.31 0.57
CA THR A 378 -39.92 0.58 -0.43
C THR A 378 -39.84 -0.02 -1.84
N PHE A 379 -40.99 -0.18 -2.48
CA PHE A 379 -41.11 -0.47 -3.90
C PHE A 379 -41.90 0.66 -4.57
N ARG A 380 -41.34 1.25 -5.64
CA ARG A 380 -42.03 2.27 -6.44
C ARG A 380 -41.91 1.98 -7.93
N VAL A 381 -42.95 2.30 -8.67
CA VAL A 381 -42.96 2.35 -10.13
C VAL A 381 -43.28 3.77 -10.53
N ARG A 382 -42.29 4.47 -11.08
CA ARG A 382 -42.40 5.87 -11.51
C ARG A 382 -41.49 6.09 -12.73
N PRO A 383 -42.00 6.11 -13.97
CA PRO A 383 -43.39 5.87 -14.38
C PRO A 383 -43.59 4.60 -15.20
N PHE A 384 -44.83 4.11 -15.22
CA PHE A 384 -45.37 3.41 -16.41
C PHE A 384 -45.61 4.45 -17.51
N VAL A 385 -45.19 4.20 -18.75
CA VAL A 385 -45.32 5.14 -19.88
C VAL A 385 -46.03 4.50 -21.06
N GLY A 386 -47.17 5.06 -21.44
CA GLY A 386 -47.93 4.73 -22.63
C GLY A 386 -47.83 5.82 -23.70
N ILE A 387 -46.79 5.75 -24.54
CA ILE A 387 -46.62 6.67 -25.68
C ILE A 387 -47.73 6.44 -26.70
N GLY A 388 -48.43 7.49 -27.11
CA GLY A 388 -49.58 7.38 -28.03
C GLY A 388 -50.83 6.74 -27.42
N LYS A 389 -50.89 6.57 -26.09
CA LYS A 389 -52.03 5.98 -25.37
C LYS A 389 -52.73 7.02 -24.50
N THR A 390 -54.05 6.91 -24.42
CA THR A 390 -54.88 7.65 -23.44
C THR A 390 -54.80 7.00 -22.05
N ALA A 391 -55.13 7.75 -20.98
CA ALA A 391 -55.17 7.21 -19.62
C ALA A 391 -56.10 5.99 -19.52
N ALA A 392 -57.25 5.99 -20.20
CA ALA A 392 -58.16 4.84 -20.21
C ALA A 392 -57.54 3.58 -20.87
N GLN A 393 -56.72 3.73 -21.91
CA GLN A 393 -56.00 2.62 -22.54
C GLN A 393 -54.85 2.11 -21.66
N LEU A 394 -54.10 3.01 -21.02
CA LEU A 394 -53.06 2.64 -20.07
C LEU A 394 -53.66 1.94 -18.84
N GLN A 395 -54.75 2.47 -18.27
CA GLN A 395 -55.51 1.83 -17.20
C GLN A 395 -55.92 0.41 -17.58
N ALA A 396 -56.50 0.21 -18.77
CA ALA A 396 -56.93 -1.11 -19.23
C ALA A 396 -55.78 -2.12 -19.38
N ILE A 397 -54.56 -1.66 -19.67
CA ILE A 397 -53.37 -2.52 -19.71
C ILE A 397 -52.91 -2.88 -18.28
N LEU A 398 -52.96 -1.94 -17.33
CA LEU A 398 -52.50 -2.14 -15.96
C LEU A 398 -53.53 -2.82 -15.04
N GLN A 399 -54.82 -2.73 -15.35
CA GLN A 399 -55.91 -3.23 -14.51
C GLN A 399 -55.75 -4.70 -14.06
N PRO A 400 -55.31 -5.67 -14.89
CA PRO A 400 -55.15 -7.06 -14.45
C PRO A 400 -54.12 -7.23 -13.31
N MET A 401 -53.06 -6.43 -13.29
CA MET A 401 -52.09 -6.40 -12.19
C MET A 401 -52.71 -5.77 -10.94
N LEU A 402 -53.43 -4.65 -11.09
CA LEU A 402 -54.09 -3.96 -9.97
C LEU A 402 -55.17 -4.85 -9.32
N ASP A 403 -55.92 -5.61 -10.11
CA ASP A 403 -56.92 -6.57 -9.64
C ASP A 403 -56.25 -7.75 -8.90
N GLU A 404 -55.08 -8.22 -9.36
CA GLU A 404 -54.32 -9.27 -8.68
C GLU A 404 -53.71 -8.78 -7.36
N LEU A 405 -53.17 -7.55 -7.30
CA LEU A 405 -52.68 -6.91 -6.07
C LEU A 405 -53.81 -6.76 -5.03
N ASN A 406 -54.98 -6.24 -5.44
CA ASN A 406 -56.16 -6.14 -4.59
C ASN A 406 -56.64 -7.51 -4.09
N SER A 407 -56.70 -8.51 -4.97
CA SER A 407 -57.12 -9.88 -4.62
C SER A 407 -56.15 -10.58 -3.67
N ALA A 408 -54.86 -10.23 -3.74
CA ALA A 408 -53.83 -10.70 -2.82
C ALA A 408 -53.75 -9.88 -1.51
N GLY A 409 -54.59 -8.86 -1.33
CA GLY A 409 -54.63 -8.01 -0.14
C GLY A 409 -53.42 -7.08 0.00
N ILE A 410 -52.75 -6.74 -1.11
CA ILE A 410 -51.58 -5.86 -1.11
C ILE A 410 -52.05 -4.40 -1.11
N PRO A 411 -51.69 -3.58 -0.10
CA PRO A 411 -51.99 -2.15 -0.10
C PRO A 411 -51.00 -1.39 -1.00
N PHE A 412 -51.52 -0.48 -1.84
CA PHE A 412 -50.72 0.36 -2.74
C PHE A 412 -51.42 1.69 -3.03
N ASP A 413 -50.63 2.73 -3.31
CA ASP A 413 -51.09 3.95 -3.99
C ASP A 413 -50.94 3.78 -5.51
N PHE A 414 -51.87 4.34 -6.28
CA PHE A 414 -51.82 4.35 -7.75
C PHE A 414 -52.45 5.64 -8.31
N ASP A 415 -51.75 6.33 -9.22
CA ASP A 415 -52.26 7.49 -9.97
C ASP A 415 -52.00 7.33 -11.47
N ILE A 416 -52.83 7.99 -12.30
CA ILE A 416 -52.71 7.95 -13.75
C ILE A 416 -53.11 9.28 -14.40
N LYS A 417 -52.22 9.79 -15.27
CA LYS A 417 -52.32 11.13 -15.88
C LYS A 417 -52.03 11.09 -17.38
N SER A 418 -52.77 11.89 -18.15
CA SER A 418 -52.53 12.10 -19.58
C SER A 418 -51.85 13.45 -19.84
N TYR A 419 -50.99 13.47 -20.86
CA TYR A 419 -50.17 14.61 -21.25
C TYR A 419 -50.40 14.91 -22.74
N PRO A 420 -50.54 16.19 -23.14
CA PRO A 420 -50.67 16.58 -24.55
C PRO A 420 -49.48 16.15 -25.42
N THR A 421 -48.29 16.03 -24.84
CA THR A 421 -47.05 15.60 -25.51
C THR A 421 -46.22 14.62 -24.68
N PHE A 422 -45.23 13.96 -25.29
CA PHE A 422 -44.26 13.13 -24.57
C PHE A 422 -43.28 14.02 -23.77
N TYR A 423 -42.93 15.20 -24.28
CA TYR A 423 -42.08 16.13 -23.54
C TYR A 423 -42.69 16.56 -22.20
N GLU A 424 -43.99 16.86 -22.16
CA GLU A 424 -44.69 17.23 -20.92
C GLU A 424 -44.80 16.06 -19.93
N LEU A 425 -44.98 14.83 -20.43
CA LEU A 425 -44.88 13.62 -19.60
C LEU A 425 -43.47 13.50 -19.01
N TYR A 426 -42.45 13.73 -19.85
CA TYR A 426 -41.06 13.52 -19.49
C TYR A 426 -40.61 14.45 -18.34
N ILE A 427 -40.96 15.74 -18.40
CA ILE A 427 -40.57 16.72 -17.38
C ILE A 427 -41.36 16.64 -16.06
N ASP A 428 -42.47 15.89 -16.03
CA ASP A 428 -43.34 15.77 -14.86
C ASP A 428 -43.10 14.45 -14.10
N LEU A 429 -42.81 13.37 -14.82
CA LEU A 429 -42.68 12.03 -14.24
C LEU A 429 -41.25 11.52 -14.04
N PHE A 430 -40.30 11.89 -14.91
CA PHE A 430 -38.90 11.48 -14.75
C PHE A 430 -38.14 12.40 -13.81
N GLU A 431 -37.36 11.81 -12.92
CA GLU A 431 -36.69 12.52 -11.84
C GLU A 431 -35.26 12.91 -12.24
N GLY A 432 -34.59 13.65 -11.38
CA GLY A 432 -33.17 13.93 -11.54
C GLY A 432 -32.34 13.05 -10.63
N GLU A 433 -31.29 12.42 -11.17
CA GLU A 433 -30.30 11.72 -10.34
C GLU A 433 -29.63 12.65 -9.32
N GLU A 434 -29.46 12.15 -8.10
CA GLU A 434 -28.60 12.79 -7.10
C GLU A 434 -27.11 12.60 -7.44
N SER A 435 -26.37 13.69 -7.37
CA SER A 435 -24.94 13.71 -7.61
C SER A 435 -24.11 13.49 -6.33
N GLY A 436 -22.85 13.10 -6.47
CA GLY A 436 -21.94 12.88 -5.35
C GLY A 436 -22.06 11.50 -4.70
N GLN A 437 -22.75 10.55 -5.34
CA GLN A 437 -22.99 9.23 -4.75
C GLN A 437 -21.76 8.32 -4.84
N SER A 438 -21.41 7.66 -3.73
CA SER A 438 -20.33 6.66 -3.66
C SER A 438 -20.97 5.28 -3.57
N ALA A 439 -21.06 4.60 -4.71
CA ALA A 439 -21.63 3.27 -4.82
C ALA A 439 -20.91 2.46 -5.90
N LEU A 440 -21.09 1.15 -5.83
CA LEU A 440 -20.80 0.21 -6.91
C LEU A 440 -22.09 -0.11 -7.67
N THR A 441 -21.98 -0.30 -8.98
CA THR A 441 -23.10 -0.67 -9.85
C THR A 441 -22.83 -1.99 -10.55
N GLY A 442 -23.74 -2.93 -10.41
CA GLY A 442 -23.88 -4.15 -11.17
C GLY A 442 -25.10 -4.09 -12.07
N GLY A 443 -25.43 -5.18 -12.76
CA GLY A 443 -26.70 -5.25 -13.49
C GLY A 443 -26.85 -6.43 -14.44
N TRP A 444 -28.09 -6.79 -14.73
CA TRP A 444 -28.43 -7.93 -15.60
C TRP A 444 -29.77 -7.76 -16.31
N MET A 445 -29.92 -8.45 -17.45
CA MET A 445 -31.08 -8.36 -18.32
C MET A 445 -31.83 -9.70 -18.37
N PHE A 446 -33.15 -9.66 -18.16
CA PHE A 446 -34.05 -10.80 -18.26
C PHE A 446 -34.86 -10.73 -19.54
N ASN A 447 -34.98 -11.85 -20.25
CA ASN A 447 -35.73 -11.93 -21.49
C ASN A 447 -37.16 -12.44 -21.28
N HIS A 448 -37.99 -12.37 -22.33
CA HIS A 448 -39.40 -12.77 -22.26
C HIS A 448 -39.60 -14.20 -21.75
N ALA A 449 -38.70 -15.13 -22.08
CA ALA A 449 -38.78 -16.51 -21.61
C ALA A 449 -38.34 -16.66 -20.14
N ASP A 450 -37.36 -15.88 -19.68
CA ASP A 450 -36.94 -15.89 -18.27
C ASP A 450 -38.08 -15.37 -17.37
N VAL A 451 -38.71 -14.24 -17.73
CA VAL A 451 -39.85 -13.67 -17.00
C VAL A 451 -41.04 -14.64 -17.00
N ALA A 452 -41.37 -15.25 -18.15
CA ALA A 452 -42.51 -16.16 -18.27
C ALA A 452 -42.34 -17.49 -17.49
N ASN A 453 -41.11 -18.02 -17.42
CA ASN A 453 -40.86 -19.37 -16.90
C ASN A 453 -40.14 -19.41 -15.54
N ASN A 454 -39.49 -18.33 -15.12
CA ASN A 454 -38.63 -18.28 -13.92
C ASN A 454 -38.83 -17.01 -13.07
N ASN A 455 -40.02 -16.39 -13.10
CA ASN A 455 -40.35 -15.21 -12.30
C ASN A 455 -39.91 -15.33 -10.82
N ASP A 456 -40.16 -16.49 -10.19
CA ASP A 456 -39.85 -16.70 -8.78
C ASP A 456 -38.33 -16.71 -8.51
N GLY A 457 -37.53 -17.31 -9.40
CA GLY A 457 -36.07 -17.26 -9.31
C GLY A 457 -35.50 -15.85 -9.55
N ILE A 458 -36.17 -15.03 -10.36
CA ILE A 458 -35.81 -13.61 -10.54
C ILE A 458 -36.10 -12.81 -9.26
N ILE A 459 -37.27 -13.03 -8.63
CA ILE A 459 -37.61 -12.38 -7.35
C ILE A 459 -36.68 -12.79 -6.21
N ASP A 460 -36.25 -14.05 -6.15
CA ASP A 460 -35.27 -14.49 -5.15
C ASP A 460 -33.86 -13.93 -5.43
N ALA A 461 -33.50 -13.70 -6.69
CA ALA A 461 -32.31 -12.93 -7.03
C ALA A 461 -32.45 -11.45 -6.63
N PHE A 462 -33.61 -10.81 -6.82
CA PHE A 462 -33.87 -9.44 -6.36
C PHE A 462 -33.74 -9.30 -4.84
N LYS A 463 -34.27 -10.26 -4.06
CA LYS A 463 -34.04 -10.31 -2.60
C LYS A 463 -32.56 -10.40 -2.24
N THR A 464 -31.80 -11.20 -3.00
CA THR A 464 -30.34 -11.34 -2.82
C THR A 464 -29.60 -10.04 -3.14
N VAL A 465 -30.05 -9.27 -4.13
CA VAL A 465 -29.50 -7.92 -4.42
C VAL A 465 -29.87 -6.92 -3.33
N LEU A 466 -31.08 -6.97 -2.77
CA LEU A 466 -31.50 -6.04 -1.73
C LEU A 466 -30.80 -6.29 -0.37
N ALA A 467 -30.60 -7.56 0.00
CA ALA A 467 -29.97 -7.97 1.25
C ALA A 467 -28.87 -9.04 1.02
N PRO A 468 -27.74 -8.68 0.37
CA PRO A 468 -26.71 -9.65 -0.03
C PRO A 468 -25.89 -10.20 1.14
N ARG A 469 -25.85 -9.47 2.26
CA ARG A 469 -25.19 -9.87 3.50
C ARG A 469 -25.91 -9.20 4.68
N SER A 470 -25.86 -9.79 5.87
CA SER A 470 -26.62 -9.34 7.05
C SER A 470 -26.33 -7.91 7.54
N ASP A 471 -25.20 -7.34 7.14
CA ASP A 471 -24.72 -5.99 7.45
C ASP A 471 -24.90 -4.99 6.29
N LEU A 472 -25.37 -5.45 5.12
CA LEU A 472 -25.43 -4.66 3.88
C LEU A 472 -26.85 -4.57 3.33
N TRP A 473 -27.18 -3.39 2.81
CA TRP A 473 -28.38 -3.15 2.02
C TRP A 473 -27.97 -2.66 0.63
N GLY A 474 -28.51 -3.32 -0.40
CA GLY A 474 -28.42 -2.86 -1.77
C GLY A 474 -29.67 -2.10 -2.21
N GLY A 475 -29.77 -1.87 -3.51
CA GLY A 475 -30.95 -1.38 -4.19
C GLY A 475 -31.03 -1.92 -5.61
N ILE A 476 -32.22 -1.86 -6.19
CA ILE A 476 -32.49 -2.22 -7.58
C ILE A 476 -33.14 -1.03 -8.28
N ILE A 477 -32.64 -0.70 -9.46
CA ILE A 477 -33.31 0.18 -10.43
C ILE A 477 -33.60 -0.67 -11.66
N GLY A 478 -34.84 -0.73 -12.11
CA GLY A 478 -35.31 -1.65 -13.12
C GLY A 478 -36.05 -0.99 -14.26
N HIS A 479 -35.87 -1.54 -15.46
CA HIS A 479 -36.29 -0.99 -16.73
C HIS A 479 -37.04 -2.04 -17.55
N LEU A 480 -38.36 -1.93 -17.64
CA LEU A 480 -39.15 -2.75 -18.56
C LEU A 480 -39.34 -2.01 -19.87
N PHE A 481 -38.93 -2.60 -20.99
CA PHE A 481 -39.02 -1.95 -22.30
C PHE A 481 -39.04 -2.95 -23.45
N ASN A 482 -39.60 -2.55 -24.59
CA ASN A 482 -39.49 -3.32 -25.82
C ASN A 482 -38.21 -2.92 -26.59
N PRO A 483 -37.21 -3.81 -26.70
CA PRO A 483 -35.90 -3.55 -27.33
C PRO A 483 -35.94 -3.66 -28.87
N GLY A 484 -37.12 -3.58 -29.48
CA GLY A 484 -37.35 -3.87 -30.89
C GLY A 484 -37.58 -5.37 -31.15
N HIS A 485 -38.21 -6.08 -30.22
CA HIS A 485 -38.72 -7.43 -30.47
C HIS A 485 -39.73 -7.38 -31.64
N GLY A 486 -39.57 -8.26 -32.63
CA GLY A 486 -40.36 -8.25 -33.87
C GLY A 486 -40.06 -7.10 -34.86
N MET A 487 -39.15 -6.18 -34.55
CA MET A 487 -38.79 -5.05 -35.42
C MET A 487 -37.56 -5.34 -36.30
N PRO A 488 -37.39 -4.65 -37.45
CA PRO A 488 -36.20 -4.79 -38.28
C PRO A 488 -34.93 -4.41 -37.51
N GLN A 489 -34.00 -5.36 -37.36
CA GLN A 489 -32.77 -5.16 -36.60
C GLN A 489 -31.86 -4.12 -37.28
N SER A 490 -31.42 -3.10 -36.53
CA SER A 490 -30.41 -2.16 -37.04
C SER A 490 -29.04 -2.81 -37.05
N ASN A 491 -28.26 -2.57 -38.11
CA ASN A 491 -26.85 -2.96 -38.16
C ASN A 491 -26.06 -2.14 -37.11
N SER A 492 -25.83 -2.76 -35.96
CA SER A 492 -25.29 -2.16 -34.73
C SER A 492 -24.47 -3.20 -33.98
N ALA A 493 -23.58 -2.74 -33.11
CA ALA A 493 -22.74 -3.59 -32.27
C ALA A 493 -23.43 -4.04 -30.97
N THR A 494 -24.65 -3.55 -30.68
CA THR A 494 -25.49 -3.94 -29.54
C THR A 494 -25.60 -5.46 -29.40
N HIS A 495 -25.46 -5.98 -28.18
CA HIS A 495 -25.47 -7.41 -27.90
C HIS A 495 -26.76 -8.09 -28.42
N PRO A 496 -26.72 -9.18 -29.21
CA PRO A 496 -27.90 -9.73 -29.88
C PRO A 496 -29.07 -10.10 -28.97
N ALA A 497 -28.79 -10.61 -27.75
CA ALA A 497 -29.83 -10.95 -26.78
C ALA A 497 -30.71 -9.76 -26.36
N TRP A 498 -30.27 -8.50 -26.56
CA TRP A 498 -31.12 -7.34 -26.34
C TRP A 498 -32.46 -7.48 -27.04
N ARG A 499 -32.52 -8.06 -28.25
CA ARG A 499 -33.77 -8.13 -29.04
C ARG A 499 -34.88 -9.01 -28.45
N ASN A 500 -34.63 -9.71 -27.35
CA ASN A 500 -35.61 -10.52 -26.63
C ASN A 500 -35.83 -10.05 -25.17
N ALA A 501 -35.15 -8.98 -24.74
CA ALA A 501 -35.25 -8.44 -23.39
C ALA A 501 -36.70 -8.04 -23.02
N THR A 502 -37.04 -8.22 -21.75
CA THR A 502 -38.23 -7.63 -21.12
C THR A 502 -37.80 -6.61 -20.08
N ASP A 503 -36.87 -7.03 -19.21
CA ASP A 503 -36.41 -6.29 -18.04
C ASP A 503 -34.88 -6.13 -18.09
N PHE A 504 -34.40 -4.99 -17.62
CA PHE A 504 -33.00 -4.76 -17.29
C PHE A 504 -32.92 -4.11 -15.92
N VAL A 505 -32.21 -4.76 -14.99
CA VAL A 505 -32.00 -4.25 -13.64
C VAL A 505 -30.55 -3.84 -13.41
N ILE A 506 -30.38 -2.75 -12.71
CA ILE A 506 -29.14 -2.23 -12.15
C ILE A 506 -29.09 -2.67 -10.69
N SER A 507 -28.02 -3.36 -10.30
CA SER A 507 -27.68 -3.64 -8.90
C SER A 507 -26.96 -2.43 -8.33
N VAL A 508 -27.42 -1.84 -7.22
CA VAL A 508 -26.72 -0.74 -6.56
C VAL A 508 -26.24 -1.19 -5.18
N LEU A 509 -24.94 -1.04 -4.90
CA LEU A 509 -24.34 -1.30 -3.58
C LEU A 509 -23.65 -0.03 -3.07
N PRO A 510 -24.23 0.70 -2.10
CA PRO A 510 -23.61 1.86 -1.48
C PRO A 510 -22.25 1.53 -0.84
N VAL A 511 -21.27 2.42 -1.02
CA VAL A 511 -19.93 2.29 -0.43
C VAL A 511 -19.70 3.42 0.58
N PRO A 512 -19.36 3.12 1.85
CA PRO A 512 -19.08 4.13 2.84
C PRO A 512 -17.96 5.10 2.41
N ILE A 513 -18.18 6.40 2.63
CA ILE A 513 -17.16 7.42 2.39
C ILE A 513 -15.96 7.14 3.30
N GLY A 514 -14.76 7.09 2.70
CA GLY A 514 -13.53 6.76 3.41
C GLY A 514 -13.30 5.27 3.65
N ALA A 515 -14.13 4.37 3.11
CA ALA A 515 -13.89 2.93 3.14
C ALA A 515 -12.45 2.58 2.72
N SER A 516 -11.81 1.73 3.52
CA SER A 516 -10.49 1.19 3.25
C SER A 516 -10.48 0.36 1.97
N LEU A 517 -9.29 0.08 1.44
CA LEU A 517 -9.17 -0.76 0.25
C LEU A 517 -9.76 -2.15 0.48
N ALA A 518 -9.49 -2.77 1.64
CA ALA A 518 -10.04 -4.08 1.98
C ALA A 518 -11.58 -4.09 2.00
N GLU A 519 -12.23 -3.05 2.55
CA GLU A 519 -13.68 -2.90 2.52
C GLU A 519 -14.21 -2.70 1.09
N LYS A 520 -13.53 -1.90 0.27
CA LYS A 520 -13.89 -1.75 -1.16
C LYS A 520 -13.75 -3.07 -1.94
N ALA A 521 -12.79 -3.93 -1.57
CA ALA A 521 -12.62 -5.26 -2.16
C ALA A 521 -13.78 -6.18 -1.82
N ASP A 522 -14.12 -6.20 -0.53
CA ASP A 522 -15.18 -7.01 0.03
C ASP A 522 -16.54 -6.63 -0.60
N LEU A 523 -16.84 -5.33 -0.67
CA LEU A 523 -18.05 -4.82 -1.33
C LEU A 523 -18.06 -5.13 -2.84
N GLN A 524 -16.93 -5.00 -3.55
CA GLN A 524 -16.83 -5.41 -4.96
C GLN A 524 -17.04 -6.92 -5.13
N ASN A 525 -16.51 -7.74 -4.24
CA ASN A 525 -16.73 -9.18 -4.25
C ASN A 525 -18.20 -9.54 -3.96
N VAL A 526 -18.85 -8.84 -3.03
CA VAL A 526 -20.30 -8.99 -2.78
C VAL A 526 -21.12 -8.62 -4.03
N LEU A 527 -20.82 -7.51 -4.69
CA LEU A 527 -21.48 -7.12 -5.94
C LEU A 527 -21.29 -8.20 -7.02
N THR A 528 -20.03 -8.52 -7.36
CA THR A 528 -19.70 -9.41 -8.47
C THR A 528 -20.14 -10.85 -8.22
N ASN A 529 -19.87 -11.40 -7.02
CA ASN A 529 -19.99 -12.84 -6.73
C ASN A 529 -21.18 -13.20 -5.84
N THR A 530 -21.98 -12.24 -5.37
CA THR A 530 -23.25 -12.50 -4.67
C THR A 530 -24.43 -11.85 -5.40
N MET A 531 -24.45 -10.52 -5.54
CA MET A 531 -25.58 -9.78 -6.12
C MET A 531 -25.79 -10.13 -7.60
N ASP A 532 -24.83 -9.80 -8.47
CA ASP A 532 -24.92 -10.07 -9.91
C ASP A 532 -24.81 -11.57 -10.22
N ALA A 533 -24.19 -12.36 -9.35
CA ALA A 533 -24.14 -13.82 -9.49
C ALA A 533 -25.52 -14.47 -9.34
N ALA A 534 -26.37 -13.95 -8.45
CA ALA A 534 -27.75 -14.38 -8.33
C ALA A 534 -28.57 -14.02 -9.59
N LEU A 535 -28.45 -12.78 -10.07
CA LEU A 535 -29.12 -12.32 -11.29
C LEU A 535 -28.74 -13.15 -12.53
N ARG A 536 -27.43 -13.39 -12.73
CA ARG A 536 -26.89 -14.25 -13.81
C ARG A 536 -27.36 -15.71 -13.72
N SER A 537 -27.62 -16.18 -12.51
CA SER A 537 -28.13 -17.53 -12.28
C SER A 537 -29.64 -17.63 -12.53
N ALA A 538 -30.39 -16.55 -12.30
CA ALA A 538 -31.82 -16.44 -12.61
C ALA A 538 -32.10 -16.29 -14.13
N SER A 539 -31.17 -15.71 -14.91
CA SER A 539 -31.19 -15.76 -16.38
C SER A 539 -29.80 -16.04 -16.97
N THR A 540 -29.60 -17.29 -17.40
CA THR A 540 -28.39 -17.71 -18.12
C THR A 540 -28.40 -17.32 -19.60
N SER A 541 -29.54 -16.86 -20.11
CA SER A 541 -29.75 -16.45 -21.51
C SER A 541 -29.81 -14.93 -21.71
N GLY A 542 -29.69 -14.18 -20.62
CA GLY A 542 -29.56 -12.74 -20.57
C GLY A 542 -28.19 -12.20 -20.99
N CYS A 543 -28.03 -10.89 -20.84
CA CYS A 543 -26.77 -10.17 -20.98
C CYS A 543 -26.79 -8.96 -20.03
N THR A 544 -25.92 -7.98 -20.20
CA THR A 544 -26.01 -6.74 -19.41
C THR A 544 -25.68 -5.49 -20.21
N TYR A 545 -26.09 -4.33 -19.70
CA TYR A 545 -25.91 -3.04 -20.34
C TYR A 545 -24.54 -2.44 -19.99
N ILE A 546 -23.72 -2.19 -21.01
CA ILE A 546 -22.30 -1.80 -20.87
C ILE A 546 -22.03 -0.46 -20.14
N HIS A 547 -23.06 0.26 -19.69
CA HIS A 547 -22.95 1.52 -18.93
C HIS A 547 -23.39 1.40 -17.48
N GLU A 548 -24.27 0.44 -17.17
CA GLU A 548 -24.91 0.24 -15.86
C GLU A 548 -24.69 -1.22 -15.43
N SER A 549 -23.42 -1.63 -15.35
CA SER A 549 -23.05 -3.03 -15.18
C SER A 549 -21.78 -3.14 -14.38
N ASP A 550 -21.56 -4.30 -13.78
CA ASP A 550 -20.29 -4.60 -13.13
C ASP A 550 -19.18 -4.65 -14.20
N PRO A 551 -18.21 -3.70 -14.24
CA PRO A 551 -17.11 -3.74 -15.21
C PRO A 551 -16.20 -4.95 -14.96
N TYR A 552 -16.36 -5.58 -13.81
CA TYR A 552 -15.43 -6.46 -13.16
C TYR A 552 -15.92 -7.91 -13.09
N GLN A 553 -17.11 -8.18 -13.63
CA GLN A 553 -17.66 -9.52 -13.73
C GLN A 553 -16.82 -10.45 -14.61
N PRO A 554 -16.80 -11.77 -14.31
CA PRO A 554 -16.23 -12.76 -15.22
C PRO A 554 -16.92 -12.72 -16.58
N ASN A 555 -16.17 -12.96 -17.65
CA ASN A 555 -16.66 -13.02 -19.03
C ASN A 555 -17.39 -11.76 -19.54
N TRP A 556 -17.09 -10.56 -19.00
CA TRP A 556 -17.69 -9.28 -19.42
C TRP A 556 -17.75 -9.12 -20.95
N GLN A 557 -16.74 -9.59 -21.70
CA GLN A 557 -16.72 -9.55 -23.16
C GLN A 557 -17.97 -10.20 -23.78
N SER A 558 -18.35 -11.38 -23.27
CA SER A 558 -19.51 -12.13 -23.72
C SER A 558 -20.80 -11.51 -23.22
N HIS A 559 -20.84 -10.97 -22.00
CA HIS A 559 -22.04 -10.38 -21.43
C HIS A 559 -22.35 -8.96 -21.95
N PHE A 560 -21.33 -8.24 -22.45
CA PHE A 560 -21.46 -6.89 -23.01
C PHE A 560 -21.74 -6.88 -24.52
N TRP A 561 -21.16 -7.81 -25.30
CA TRP A 561 -21.34 -7.85 -26.77
C TRP A 561 -21.56 -9.24 -27.38
N GLY A 562 -21.31 -10.32 -26.65
CA GLY A 562 -21.57 -11.69 -27.12
C GLY A 562 -20.82 -12.00 -28.41
N SER A 563 -21.54 -12.46 -29.43
CA SER A 563 -20.97 -12.77 -30.76
C SER A 563 -20.34 -11.57 -31.48
N ASN A 564 -20.65 -10.33 -31.08
CA ASN A 564 -20.09 -9.13 -31.70
C ASN A 564 -18.66 -8.83 -31.19
N TYR A 565 -18.27 -9.35 -30.03
CA TYR A 565 -16.99 -9.03 -29.39
C TYR A 565 -15.74 -9.29 -30.25
N PRO A 566 -15.61 -10.43 -30.97
CA PRO A 566 -14.41 -10.68 -31.79
C PRO A 566 -14.20 -9.64 -32.89
N LEU A 567 -15.28 -9.15 -33.51
CA LEU A 567 -15.21 -8.08 -34.51
C LEU A 567 -14.88 -6.74 -33.86
N LEU A 568 -15.51 -6.40 -32.73
CA LEU A 568 -15.21 -5.19 -31.96
C LEU A 568 -13.74 -5.13 -31.52
N LYS A 569 -13.17 -6.26 -31.11
CA LYS A 569 -11.73 -6.40 -30.80
C LYS A 569 -10.84 -6.29 -32.04
N ALA A 570 -11.24 -6.81 -33.19
CA ALA A 570 -10.48 -6.63 -34.43
C ALA A 570 -10.47 -5.16 -34.88
N LEU A 571 -11.63 -4.49 -34.84
CA LEU A 571 -11.77 -3.07 -35.18
C LEU A 571 -11.04 -2.16 -34.20
N ARG A 572 -10.90 -2.57 -32.94
CA ARG A 572 -10.10 -1.88 -31.94
C ARG A 572 -8.65 -1.75 -32.38
N PHE A 573 -8.02 -2.86 -32.78
CA PHE A 573 -6.64 -2.86 -33.27
C PHE A 573 -6.48 -2.14 -34.63
N LYS A 574 -7.54 -2.05 -35.43
CA LYS A 574 -7.53 -1.22 -36.65
C LYS A 574 -7.52 0.29 -36.34
N TRP A 575 -8.43 0.76 -35.48
CA TRP A 575 -8.68 2.20 -35.29
C TRP A 575 -7.82 2.85 -34.20
N ASP A 576 -7.39 2.07 -33.21
CA ASP A 576 -6.43 2.49 -32.17
C ASP A 576 -5.53 1.31 -31.74
N PRO A 577 -4.52 0.92 -32.56
CA PRO A 577 -3.58 -0.16 -32.26
C PRO A 577 -2.70 0.11 -31.02
N LEU A 578 -2.53 1.37 -30.61
CA LEU A 578 -1.63 1.77 -29.52
C LEU A 578 -2.34 1.95 -28.16
N GLY A 579 -3.67 1.83 -28.14
CA GLY A 579 -4.47 2.19 -26.97
C GLY A 579 -4.20 3.62 -26.51
N VAL A 580 -4.27 4.59 -27.42
CA VAL A 580 -4.36 6.02 -27.07
C VAL A 580 -5.59 6.24 -26.19
N PHE A 581 -6.72 5.65 -26.57
CA PHE A 581 -7.92 5.59 -25.76
C PHE A 581 -7.87 4.35 -24.88
N TYR A 582 -8.06 4.49 -23.57
CA TYR A 582 -8.19 3.38 -22.64
C TYR A 582 -9.33 3.66 -21.67
N ALA A 583 -10.18 2.66 -21.45
CA ALA A 583 -11.24 2.64 -20.47
C ALA A 583 -11.34 1.22 -19.88
N VAL A 584 -11.94 1.08 -18.71
CA VAL A 584 -12.15 -0.26 -18.12
C VAL A 584 -13.19 -1.03 -18.92
N SER A 585 -12.89 -2.31 -19.19
CA SER A 585 -13.81 -3.29 -19.80
C SER A 585 -14.46 -2.83 -21.11
N THR A 586 -13.64 -2.22 -21.98
CA THR A 586 -13.97 -1.96 -23.39
C THR A 586 -13.15 -2.85 -24.33
N PRO A 587 -13.54 -3.02 -25.60
CA PRO A 587 -12.88 -3.96 -26.51
C PRO A 587 -11.36 -3.79 -26.61
N GLY A 588 -10.62 -4.90 -26.48
CA GLY A 588 -9.16 -4.95 -26.51
C GLY A 588 -8.45 -4.55 -25.20
N THR A 589 -9.19 -4.18 -24.14
CA THR A 589 -8.61 -3.76 -22.85
C THR A 589 -8.27 -4.92 -21.92
N GLU A 590 -8.60 -6.17 -22.27
CA GLU A 590 -8.16 -7.38 -21.55
C GLU A 590 -6.64 -7.64 -21.64
N HIS A 591 -5.95 -6.98 -22.57
CA HIS A 591 -4.48 -6.98 -22.66
C HIS A 591 -3.84 -5.87 -21.83
N TRP A 592 -4.66 -5.10 -21.10
CA TRP A 592 -4.23 -4.03 -20.25
C TRP A 592 -4.50 -4.34 -18.78
N GLN A 593 -3.53 -4.01 -17.93
CA GLN A 593 -3.69 -4.11 -16.48
C GLN A 593 -3.42 -2.75 -15.83
N VAL A 594 -4.25 -2.46 -14.82
CA VAL A 594 -4.09 -1.37 -13.87
C VAL A 594 -3.16 -1.89 -12.78
N ILE A 595 -1.86 -1.55 -12.85
CA ILE A 595 -0.85 -2.00 -11.89
C ILE A 595 -0.53 -0.87 -10.91
N ASP A 596 -0.87 -1.10 -9.64
CA ASP A 596 -0.42 -0.26 -8.53
C ASP A 596 1.12 -0.29 -8.44
N TYR A 597 1.73 0.88 -8.59
CA TYR A 597 3.17 1.08 -8.45
C TYR A 597 3.44 2.24 -7.49
N GLY A 598 2.76 2.24 -6.33
CA GLY A 598 2.76 3.39 -5.41
C GLY A 598 2.92 3.13 -3.91
N LYS A 599 3.17 1.90 -3.44
CA LYS A 599 3.41 1.60 -2.00
C LYS A 599 4.63 0.70 -1.80
N ARG A 600 5.64 1.14 -1.01
CA ARG A 600 6.92 0.44 -0.81
C ARG A 600 7.30 0.30 0.69
N PHE A 601 6.64 -0.61 1.40
CA PHE A 601 6.57 -0.80 2.87
C PHE A 601 7.76 -1.45 3.68
N PHE A 602 9.03 -0.97 3.71
CA PHE A 602 10.17 -1.80 4.23
C PHE A 602 11.16 -1.23 5.31
N THR A 603 11.78 -2.08 6.18
CA THR A 603 12.77 -1.70 7.25
C THR A 603 14.12 -2.37 7.25
N GLN A 604 15.15 -1.58 7.55
CA GLN A 604 16.54 -1.98 7.64
C GLN A 604 17.10 -2.87 6.50
N VAL A 605 16.65 -2.87 5.25
CA VAL A 605 15.47 -2.38 4.50
C VAL A 605 15.17 -3.37 3.37
N PRO A 606 16.18 -3.76 2.58
CA PRO A 606 15.95 -4.72 1.51
C PRO A 606 15.87 -6.14 2.04
N ILE A 607 16.69 -6.54 3.04
CA ILE A 607 16.75 -7.95 3.47
C ILE A 607 15.44 -8.41 4.09
N PHE A 608 14.92 -7.69 5.10
CA PHE A 608 13.65 -8.07 5.74
C PHE A 608 12.50 -8.14 4.71
N TYR A 609 12.49 -7.21 3.75
CA TYR A 609 11.53 -7.26 2.64
C TYR A 609 11.74 -8.41 1.65
N VAL A 610 12.99 -8.69 1.26
CA VAL A 610 13.34 -9.82 0.39
C VAL A 610 12.80 -11.11 0.99
N PHE A 611 13.01 -11.33 2.30
CA PHE A 611 12.42 -12.45 3.02
C PHE A 611 10.89 -12.40 3.06
N HIS A 612 10.28 -11.22 3.24
CA HIS A 612 8.82 -11.06 3.21
C HIS A 612 8.20 -11.44 1.85
N LEU A 613 8.80 -10.99 0.74
CA LEU A 613 8.40 -11.39 -0.61
C LEU A 613 8.60 -12.88 -0.86
N MET A 614 9.73 -13.44 -0.43
CA MET A 614 10.03 -14.86 -0.62
C MET A 614 9.08 -15.76 0.16
N GLU A 615 8.77 -15.42 1.42
CA GLU A 615 7.77 -16.12 2.23
C GLU A 615 6.35 -15.94 1.67
N CYS A 616 6.04 -14.77 1.11
CA CYS A 616 4.80 -14.51 0.40
C CYS A 616 4.65 -15.39 -0.85
N ASP A 617 5.72 -15.54 -1.65
CA ASP A 617 5.75 -16.44 -2.81
C ASP A 617 5.66 -17.92 -2.40
N ILE A 618 6.25 -18.32 -1.26
CA ILE A 618 6.10 -19.67 -0.69
C ILE A 618 4.67 -19.91 -0.23
N PHE A 619 4.07 -18.95 0.48
CA PHE A 619 2.69 -19.04 0.97
C PHE A 619 1.71 -19.30 -0.18
N TYR A 620 1.79 -18.51 -1.26
CA TYR A 620 0.94 -18.66 -2.45
C TYR A 620 1.34 -19.80 -3.40
N ARG A 621 2.34 -20.63 -3.07
CA ARG A 621 2.57 -21.90 -3.77
C ARG A 621 1.50 -22.94 -3.41
N ASP A 622 1.15 -22.97 -2.13
CA ASP A 622 0.33 -24.03 -1.52
C ASP A 622 -1.05 -23.49 -1.05
N HIS A 623 -1.33 -22.19 -1.26
CA HIS A 623 -2.60 -21.50 -0.97
C HIS A 623 -3.18 -20.86 -2.24
N PRO A 624 -4.51 -20.64 -2.33
CA PRO A 624 -5.11 -19.95 -3.47
C PRO A 624 -4.53 -18.54 -3.66
N PRO A 625 -4.38 -18.06 -4.92
CA PRO A 625 -3.80 -16.75 -5.21
C PRO A 625 -4.63 -15.62 -4.58
N TYR A 626 -3.94 -14.62 -4.04
CA TYR A 626 -4.56 -13.49 -3.35
C TYR A 626 -5.57 -12.72 -4.23
N ASP A 627 -6.75 -12.50 -3.67
CA ASP A 627 -7.95 -11.99 -4.32
C ASP A 627 -8.56 -10.75 -3.63
N GLY A 628 -8.03 -10.32 -2.48
CA GLY A 628 -8.44 -9.09 -1.77
C GLY A 628 -7.74 -7.82 -2.27
N LEU A 629 -8.20 -6.64 -1.81
CA LEU A 629 -7.41 -5.41 -1.97
C LEU A 629 -6.59 -5.14 -0.70
N GLY A 630 -5.29 -5.09 -0.91
CA GLY A 630 -4.25 -4.94 0.10
C GLY A 630 -2.92 -5.39 -0.50
N ASP A 631 -1.84 -5.34 0.27
CA ASP A 631 -0.65 -6.08 -0.12
C ASP A 631 -0.95 -7.58 0.06
N ARG A 632 -0.77 -8.39 -0.99
CA ARG A 632 -0.90 -9.86 -0.92
C ARG A 632 -0.06 -10.47 0.20
N CYS A 633 1.03 -9.80 0.58
CA CYS A 633 1.95 -10.23 1.62
C CYS A 633 1.55 -9.74 3.03
N SER A 634 0.58 -8.84 3.16
CA SER A 634 0.03 -8.37 4.45
C SER A 634 -0.94 -9.41 5.05
N ARG A 635 -0.36 -10.49 5.54
CA ARG A 635 -1.02 -11.57 6.29
C ARG A 635 -0.22 -11.92 7.53
N ASN A 636 -0.92 -12.27 8.62
CA ASN A 636 -0.29 -12.63 9.89
C ASN A 636 0.65 -13.85 9.74
N GLU A 637 0.28 -14.80 8.88
CA GLU A 637 1.04 -15.99 8.55
C GLU A 637 2.34 -15.65 7.80
N ILE A 638 2.28 -14.74 6.83
CA ILE A 638 3.44 -14.29 6.06
C ILE A 638 4.35 -13.43 6.94
N ALA A 639 3.80 -12.57 7.81
CA ALA A 639 4.56 -11.84 8.82
C ALA A 639 5.27 -12.79 9.81
N ALA A 640 4.62 -13.87 10.23
CA ALA A 640 5.20 -14.90 11.10
C ALA A 640 6.28 -15.76 10.39
N GLY A 641 6.09 -16.09 9.11
CA GLY A 641 7.10 -16.73 8.26
C GLY A 641 8.34 -15.84 8.09
N THR A 642 8.12 -14.57 7.74
CA THR A 642 9.17 -13.54 7.63
C THR A 642 9.96 -13.39 8.93
N ALA A 643 9.25 -13.27 10.06
CA ALA A 643 9.84 -13.22 11.39
C ALA A 643 10.70 -14.45 11.68
N THR A 644 10.19 -15.64 11.36
CA THR A 644 10.89 -16.92 11.53
C THR A 644 12.19 -16.97 10.74
N GLN A 645 12.14 -16.69 9.43
CA GLN A 645 13.33 -16.75 8.58
C GLN A 645 14.37 -15.70 8.92
N TYR A 646 13.95 -14.48 9.23
CA TYR A 646 14.86 -13.41 9.64
C TYR A 646 15.50 -13.72 11.00
N SER A 647 14.78 -14.41 11.89
CA SER A 647 15.33 -14.89 13.17
C SER A 647 16.33 -16.03 12.96
N ILE A 648 16.08 -16.96 12.03
CA ILE A 648 17.05 -17.97 11.59
C ILE A 648 18.30 -17.31 11.00
N LEU A 649 18.13 -16.24 10.19
CA LEU A 649 19.22 -15.45 9.64
C LEU A 649 20.03 -14.76 10.75
N GLY A 650 19.35 -14.16 11.74
CA GLY A 650 19.99 -13.53 12.90
C GLY A 650 20.76 -14.52 13.77
N MET A 651 20.18 -15.70 14.03
CA MET A 651 20.83 -16.78 14.78
C MET A 651 22.06 -17.33 14.04
N THR A 652 21.92 -17.69 12.76
CA THR A 652 23.04 -18.22 11.95
C THR A 652 24.14 -17.18 11.75
N THR A 653 23.78 -15.90 11.55
CA THR A 653 24.75 -14.77 11.54
C THR A 653 25.50 -14.66 12.86
N THR A 654 24.80 -14.76 13.99
CA THR A 654 25.44 -14.62 15.32
C THR A 654 26.32 -15.82 15.67
N LEU A 655 25.92 -17.03 15.28
CA LEU A 655 26.74 -18.25 15.42
C LEU A 655 28.01 -18.16 14.56
N CYS A 656 27.86 -17.86 13.26
CA CYS A 656 28.99 -17.71 12.35
C CYS A 656 29.91 -16.53 12.75
N GLY A 657 29.32 -15.43 13.22
CA GLY A 657 30.03 -14.28 13.79
C GLY A 657 30.80 -14.61 15.08
N THR A 658 30.27 -15.53 15.89
CA THR A 658 30.98 -16.03 17.08
C THR A 658 32.17 -16.89 16.69
N ILE A 659 32.06 -17.74 15.67
CA ILE A 659 33.21 -18.49 15.11
C ILE A 659 34.23 -17.50 14.50
N ASN A 660 33.75 -16.48 13.78
CA ASN A 660 34.55 -15.45 13.13
C ASN A 660 35.44 -14.65 14.11
N LEU A 661 35.04 -14.44 15.37
CA LEU A 661 35.92 -13.87 16.40
C LEU A 661 37.24 -14.63 16.52
N PHE A 662 37.20 -15.96 16.55
CA PHE A 662 38.39 -16.80 16.68
C PHE A 662 39.24 -16.77 15.40
N VAL A 663 38.61 -16.81 14.22
CA VAL A 663 39.32 -16.72 12.94
C VAL A 663 39.98 -15.34 12.78
N ALA A 664 39.28 -14.26 13.11
CA ALA A 664 39.79 -12.89 13.07
C ALA A 664 40.92 -12.66 14.09
N GLY A 665 40.77 -13.14 15.32
CA GLY A 665 41.82 -13.08 16.35
C GLY A 665 43.06 -13.90 15.99
N TRP A 666 42.88 -15.09 15.40
CA TRP A 666 43.98 -15.90 14.86
C TRP A 666 44.65 -15.20 13.67
N MET A 667 43.89 -14.64 12.73
CA MET A 667 44.44 -13.88 11.60
C MET A 667 45.21 -12.65 12.05
N ALA A 668 44.73 -11.93 13.07
CA ALA A 668 45.42 -10.77 13.63
C ALA A 668 46.77 -11.15 14.24
N LYS A 669 46.82 -12.27 14.99
CA LYS A 669 48.07 -12.82 15.55
C LYS A 669 49.00 -13.43 14.51
N ARG A 670 48.48 -14.02 13.42
CA ARG A 670 49.28 -14.73 12.42
C ARG A 670 49.79 -13.86 11.27
N TYR A 671 48.99 -12.89 10.83
CA TYR A 671 49.23 -12.05 9.64
C TYR A 671 49.22 -10.54 9.92
N GLY A 672 49.01 -10.16 11.19
CA GLY A 672 48.93 -8.76 11.63
C GLY A 672 47.51 -8.18 11.50
N PRO A 673 47.16 -7.17 12.33
CA PRO A 673 45.81 -6.65 12.42
C PRO A 673 45.34 -5.98 11.11
N ARG A 674 46.23 -5.39 10.31
CA ARG A 674 45.86 -4.81 9.01
C ARG A 674 45.32 -5.85 8.02
N MET A 675 45.98 -7.01 7.90
CA MET A 675 45.53 -8.08 7.00
C MET A 675 44.24 -8.72 7.52
N ALA A 676 44.15 -8.93 8.84
CA ALA A 676 42.93 -9.41 9.46
C ALA A 676 41.74 -8.48 9.14
N LEU A 677 41.90 -7.15 9.31
CA LEU A 677 40.86 -6.16 9.05
C LEU A 677 40.45 -6.12 7.56
N MET A 678 41.38 -6.25 6.62
CA MET A 678 41.07 -6.38 5.18
C MET A 678 40.18 -7.60 4.90
N MET A 679 40.46 -8.75 5.53
CA MET A 679 39.60 -9.93 5.39
C MET A 679 38.20 -9.71 5.99
N GLN A 680 38.10 -8.93 7.08
CA GLN A 680 36.80 -8.57 7.68
C GLN A 680 35.97 -7.58 6.84
N THR A 681 36.55 -6.93 5.82
CA THR A 681 35.80 -6.08 4.87
C THR A 681 35.61 -6.73 3.50
N PHE A 682 36.56 -7.53 3.03
CA PHE A 682 36.50 -8.18 1.71
C PHE A 682 35.49 -9.33 1.67
N VAL A 683 35.52 -10.23 2.64
CA VAL A 683 34.65 -11.41 2.66
C VAL A 683 33.15 -11.04 2.73
N PRO A 684 32.73 -9.98 3.46
CA PRO A 684 31.38 -9.43 3.35
C PRO A 684 30.96 -8.99 1.94
N SER A 685 31.86 -8.49 1.08
CA SER A 685 31.48 -8.14 -0.31
C SER A 685 31.12 -9.38 -1.12
N ILE A 686 31.84 -10.50 -0.91
CA ILE A 686 31.51 -11.80 -1.50
C ILE A 686 30.13 -12.27 -1.02
N ARG A 687 29.89 -12.25 0.30
CA ARG A 687 28.56 -12.56 0.87
C ARG A 687 27.46 -11.73 0.20
N VAL A 688 27.62 -10.41 0.12
CA VAL A 688 26.59 -9.52 -0.42
C VAL A 688 26.40 -9.75 -1.93
N ALA A 689 27.47 -10.02 -2.68
CA ALA A 689 27.38 -10.42 -4.09
C ALA A 689 26.59 -11.73 -4.29
N THR A 690 26.80 -12.74 -3.43
CA THR A 690 26.00 -13.97 -3.45
C THR A 690 24.54 -13.71 -3.02
N GLN A 691 24.30 -12.78 -2.08
CA GLN A 691 22.94 -12.37 -1.70
C GLN A 691 22.18 -11.69 -2.86
N ILE A 692 22.86 -10.96 -3.77
CA ILE A 692 22.22 -10.47 -5.02
C ILE A 692 21.65 -11.62 -5.86
N VAL A 693 22.37 -12.75 -5.96
CA VAL A 693 21.86 -13.95 -6.64
C VAL A 693 20.64 -14.52 -5.92
N GLY A 694 20.64 -14.51 -4.59
CA GLY A 694 19.47 -14.88 -3.78
C GLY A 694 18.24 -14.00 -4.08
N VAL A 695 18.42 -12.68 -4.17
CA VAL A 695 17.34 -11.72 -4.54
C VAL A 695 16.78 -12.02 -5.94
N LEU A 696 17.64 -12.39 -6.89
CA LEU A 696 17.23 -12.75 -8.25
C LEU A 696 16.53 -14.12 -8.34
N ALA A 697 16.82 -15.04 -7.42
CA ALA A 697 16.23 -16.38 -7.42
C ALA A 697 14.79 -16.41 -6.89
N GLY A 698 14.47 -15.59 -5.88
CA GLY A 698 13.13 -15.54 -5.28
C GLY A 698 12.75 -16.80 -4.49
N GLY A 699 11.57 -16.76 -3.86
CA GLY A 699 10.98 -17.86 -3.06
C GLY A 699 11.97 -18.62 -2.14
N GLU A 700 11.73 -19.93 -2.03
CA GLU A 700 12.49 -20.86 -1.17
C GLU A 700 13.98 -20.92 -1.54
N ALA A 701 14.31 -20.89 -2.83
CA ALA A 701 15.69 -20.91 -3.32
C ALA A 701 16.48 -19.66 -2.86
N GLY A 702 15.85 -18.48 -2.94
CA GLY A 702 16.42 -17.23 -2.47
C GLY A 702 16.68 -17.22 -0.96
N ILE A 703 15.71 -17.70 -0.17
CA ILE A 703 15.85 -17.86 1.29
C ILE A 703 17.05 -18.76 1.61
N ILE A 704 17.13 -19.94 1.00
CA ILE A 704 18.24 -20.89 1.21
C ILE A 704 19.59 -20.23 0.88
N ILE A 705 19.69 -19.49 -0.23
CA ILE A 705 20.91 -18.74 -0.58
C ILE A 705 21.27 -17.74 0.54
N PHE A 706 20.30 -16.93 1.00
CA PHE A 706 20.54 -15.97 2.08
C PHE A 706 21.00 -16.63 3.39
N GLN A 707 20.39 -17.75 3.80
CA GLN A 707 20.82 -18.49 4.99
C GLN A 707 22.24 -19.07 4.81
N CYS A 708 22.50 -19.75 3.68
CA CYS A 708 23.82 -20.32 3.37
C CYS A 708 24.94 -19.28 3.30
N THR A 709 24.65 -18.04 2.86
CA THR A 709 25.66 -16.95 2.87
C THR A 709 26.17 -16.58 4.27
N GLN A 710 25.53 -17.03 5.36
CA GLN A 710 26.08 -16.78 6.71
C GLN A 710 27.36 -17.58 6.96
N LEU A 711 27.55 -18.74 6.33
CA LEU A 711 28.80 -19.52 6.43
C LEU A 711 30.01 -18.74 5.91
N ILE A 712 29.81 -17.87 4.90
CA ILE A 712 30.86 -16.99 4.36
C ILE A 712 31.40 -16.06 5.47
N THR A 713 30.55 -15.64 6.41
CA THR A 713 30.93 -14.69 7.48
C THR A 713 31.90 -15.27 8.51
N ILE A 714 32.07 -16.60 8.56
CA ILE A 714 33.07 -17.26 9.42
C ILE A 714 34.48 -16.71 9.14
N ILE A 715 34.81 -16.49 7.86
CA ILE A 715 36.13 -16.00 7.45
C ILE A 715 36.24 -14.48 7.64
N GLY A 716 35.19 -13.73 7.33
CA GLY A 716 35.17 -12.28 7.55
C GLY A 716 33.77 -11.71 7.75
N GLY A 717 33.60 -10.90 8.80
CA GLY A 717 32.31 -10.34 9.19
C GLY A 717 32.41 -9.19 10.20
N PRO A 718 31.26 -8.57 10.55
CA PRO A 718 31.23 -7.39 11.41
C PRO A 718 31.73 -7.65 12.84
N VAL A 719 31.58 -8.88 13.35
CA VAL A 719 32.02 -9.23 14.71
C VAL A 719 33.55 -9.29 14.79
N GLY A 720 34.21 -9.94 13.82
CA GLY A 720 35.66 -9.91 13.67
C GLY A 720 36.19 -8.52 13.34
N TYR A 721 35.47 -7.71 12.56
CA TYR A 721 35.83 -6.31 12.30
C TYR A 721 35.93 -5.51 13.60
N ILE A 722 34.90 -5.58 14.47
CA ILE A 722 34.88 -4.92 15.78
C ILE A 722 36.04 -5.42 16.67
N LEU A 723 36.31 -6.73 16.69
CA LEU A 723 37.44 -7.28 17.46
C LEU A 723 38.78 -6.70 17.00
N VAL A 724 39.07 -6.73 15.69
CA VAL A 724 40.35 -6.25 15.16
C VAL A 724 40.49 -4.74 15.34
N ALA A 725 39.41 -3.97 15.19
CA ALA A 725 39.40 -2.54 15.49
C ALA A 725 39.69 -2.25 16.98
N ASN A 726 39.11 -3.03 17.90
CA ASN A 726 39.39 -2.91 19.34
C ASN A 726 40.83 -3.31 19.70
N ILE A 727 41.41 -4.32 19.04
CA ILE A 727 42.83 -4.67 19.20
C ILE A 727 43.71 -3.48 18.79
N ILE A 728 43.48 -2.93 17.59
CA ILE A 728 44.21 -1.74 17.10
C ILE A 728 44.07 -0.56 18.07
N ALA A 729 42.88 -0.29 18.58
CA ALA A 729 42.65 0.78 19.56
C ALA A 729 43.33 0.52 20.92
N GLY A 730 43.39 -0.74 21.37
CA GLY A 730 44.04 -1.13 22.63
C GLY A 730 45.56 -0.91 22.62
N GLU A 731 46.20 -1.22 21.49
CA GLU A 731 47.64 -1.00 21.26
C GLU A 731 47.99 0.50 21.15
N LEU A 732 47.10 1.31 20.54
CA LEU A 732 47.35 2.74 20.28
C LEU A 732 46.97 3.68 21.43
N VAL A 733 46.32 3.20 22.50
CA VAL A 733 45.72 4.05 23.55
C VAL A 733 46.15 3.63 24.96
N VAL A 734 46.59 4.60 25.75
CA VAL A 734 46.98 4.44 27.16
C VAL A 734 45.83 3.96 28.06
N PRO A 735 46.07 3.10 29.08
CA PRO A 735 45.04 2.43 29.87
C PRO A 735 43.89 3.33 30.36
N ALA A 736 44.20 4.46 31.01
CA ALA A 736 43.23 5.39 31.59
C ALA A 736 42.20 5.98 30.59
N ARG A 737 42.44 5.89 29.28
CA ARG A 737 41.52 6.37 28.24
C ARG A 737 40.80 5.26 27.47
N ARG A 738 41.16 3.98 27.67
CA ARG A 738 40.64 2.85 26.87
C ARG A 738 39.12 2.72 26.95
N THR A 739 38.53 2.78 28.15
CA THR A 739 37.07 2.65 28.34
C THR A 739 36.28 3.72 27.58
N ALA A 740 36.76 4.96 27.57
CA ALA A 740 36.13 6.04 26.81
C ALA A 740 36.31 5.86 25.29
N VAL A 741 37.52 5.49 24.84
CA VAL A 741 37.79 5.29 23.41
C VAL A 741 37.05 4.09 22.84
N PHE A 742 36.88 3.00 23.58
CA PHE A 742 36.04 1.87 23.16
C PHE A 742 34.57 2.28 23.02
N GLY A 743 34.06 3.14 23.92
CA GLY A 743 32.72 3.73 23.79
C GLY A 743 32.57 4.61 22.56
N MET A 744 33.55 5.48 22.29
CA MET A 744 33.59 6.33 21.09
C MET A 744 33.69 5.52 19.79
N LEU A 745 34.55 4.50 19.74
CA LEU A 745 34.70 3.61 18.59
C LEU A 745 33.40 2.86 18.28
N GLN A 746 32.74 2.32 19.31
CA GLN A 746 31.42 1.72 19.16
C GLN A 746 30.39 2.74 18.63
N GLY A 747 30.40 3.97 19.14
CA GLY A 747 29.55 5.05 18.66
C GLY A 747 29.77 5.40 17.18
N CYS A 748 31.03 5.49 16.73
CA CYS A 748 31.37 5.71 15.32
C CYS A 748 30.87 4.59 14.41
N ILE A 749 30.94 3.33 14.86
CA ILE A 749 30.39 2.17 14.13
C ILE A 749 28.86 2.28 14.02
N MET A 750 28.17 2.69 15.09
CA MET A 750 26.71 2.89 15.06
C MET A 750 26.29 4.09 14.19
N LEU A 751 27.09 5.15 14.13
CA LEU A 751 26.88 6.26 13.19
C LEU A 751 26.95 5.78 11.73
N GLY A 752 27.95 4.97 11.39
CA GLY A 752 28.08 4.34 10.07
C GLY A 752 26.90 3.40 9.75
N GLN A 753 26.44 2.62 10.72
CA GLN A 753 25.24 1.79 10.58
C GLN A 753 23.99 2.64 10.31
N GLY A 754 23.79 3.74 11.04
CA GLY A 754 22.67 4.66 10.82
C GLY A 754 22.67 5.27 9.42
N ILE A 755 23.83 5.70 8.91
CA ILE A 755 23.94 6.17 7.52
C ILE A 755 23.59 5.04 6.53
N GLY A 756 24.05 3.81 6.80
CA GLY A 756 23.76 2.64 5.98
C GLY A 756 22.27 2.26 5.95
N TYR A 757 21.55 2.41 7.07
CA TYR A 757 20.11 2.16 7.14
C TYR A 757 19.30 3.23 6.41
N LEU A 758 19.65 4.51 6.59
CA LEU A 758 18.99 5.62 5.89
C LEU A 758 19.20 5.52 4.37
N THR A 759 20.45 5.44 3.93
CA THR A 759 20.80 5.38 2.50
C THR A 759 20.32 4.08 1.86
N GLY A 760 20.42 2.94 2.55
CA GLY A 760 19.90 1.66 2.07
C GLY A 760 18.38 1.66 1.87
N GLY A 761 17.63 2.35 2.74
CA GLY A 761 16.19 2.54 2.57
C GLY A 761 15.85 3.45 1.41
N MET A 762 16.42 4.65 1.36
CA MET A 762 16.21 5.59 0.26
C MET A 762 16.59 4.98 -1.10
N ILE A 763 17.73 4.30 -1.21
CA ILE A 763 18.19 3.70 -2.47
C ILE A 763 17.25 2.58 -2.93
N GLY A 764 16.70 1.78 -2.02
CA GLY A 764 15.76 0.72 -2.38
C GLY A 764 14.38 1.27 -2.75
N ASP A 765 13.90 2.34 -2.08
CA ASP A 765 12.69 3.07 -2.46
C ASP A 765 12.81 3.69 -3.85
N TYR A 766 13.90 4.40 -4.14
CA TYR A 766 14.04 5.13 -5.41
C TYR A 766 14.53 4.27 -6.57
N LEU A 767 15.44 3.32 -6.34
CA LEU A 767 16.17 2.60 -7.40
C LEU A 767 15.89 1.08 -7.41
N GLY A 768 15.10 0.57 -6.47
CA GLY A 768 14.62 -0.81 -6.43
C GLY A 768 15.45 -1.76 -5.57
N ILE A 769 14.81 -2.83 -5.09
CA ILE A 769 15.27 -3.75 -4.02
C ILE A 769 16.68 -4.34 -4.19
N ARG A 770 17.15 -4.49 -5.43
CA ARG A 770 18.50 -5.02 -5.74
C ARG A 770 19.61 -3.99 -5.52
N ARG A 771 19.35 -2.70 -5.75
CA ARG A 771 20.40 -1.65 -5.78
C ARG A 771 21.11 -1.42 -4.44
N PRO A 772 20.44 -1.47 -3.28
CA PRO A 772 21.13 -1.40 -1.99
C PRO A 772 22.20 -2.48 -1.80
N PHE A 773 21.99 -3.71 -2.30
CA PHE A 773 22.99 -4.78 -2.22
C PHE A 773 24.19 -4.51 -3.13
N GLU A 774 23.98 -3.97 -4.33
CA GLU A 774 25.07 -3.57 -5.23
C GLU A 774 25.92 -2.47 -4.59
N VAL A 775 25.28 -1.42 -4.05
CA VAL A 775 25.95 -0.32 -3.34
C VAL A 775 26.69 -0.81 -2.10
N ALA A 776 26.11 -1.73 -1.32
CA ALA A 776 26.78 -2.32 -0.16
C ALA A 776 28.01 -3.16 -0.56
N SER A 777 27.92 -3.97 -1.62
CA SER A 777 29.06 -4.76 -2.13
C SER A 777 30.21 -3.86 -2.58
N CYS A 778 29.91 -2.81 -3.36
CA CYS A 778 30.89 -1.79 -3.76
C CYS A 778 31.50 -1.07 -2.54
N SER A 779 30.70 -0.74 -1.52
CA SER A 779 31.17 -0.07 -0.30
C SER A 779 32.15 -0.93 0.51
N PHE A 780 31.93 -2.25 0.59
CA PHE A 780 32.86 -3.19 1.21
C PHE A 780 34.19 -3.34 0.44
N LEU A 781 34.14 -3.34 -0.89
CA LEU A 781 35.35 -3.34 -1.73
C LEU A 781 36.15 -2.04 -1.56
N LEU A 782 35.49 -0.87 -1.58
CA LEU A 782 36.13 0.42 -1.33
C LEU A 782 36.74 0.49 0.08
N SER A 783 36.05 -0.03 1.09
CA SER A 783 36.55 -0.12 2.46
C SER A 783 37.78 -1.03 2.58
N THR A 784 37.83 -2.12 1.81
CA THR A 784 39.01 -3.02 1.74
C THR A 784 40.22 -2.31 1.12
N ILE A 785 40.01 -1.53 0.06
CA ILE A 785 41.04 -0.69 -0.56
C ILE A 785 41.52 0.38 0.44
N TYR A 786 40.60 1.03 1.14
CA TYR A 786 40.93 2.03 2.18
C TYR A 786 41.80 1.44 3.30
N VAL A 787 41.43 0.28 3.88
CA VAL A 787 42.26 -0.39 4.91
C VAL A 787 43.65 -0.75 4.38
N ARG A 788 43.77 -1.13 3.11
CA ARG A 788 45.07 -1.44 2.49
C ARG A 788 45.99 -0.22 2.32
N VAL A 789 45.41 0.97 2.13
CA VAL A 789 46.15 2.21 1.82
C VAL A 789 46.37 3.08 3.06
N ALA A 790 45.35 3.27 3.89
CA ALA A 790 45.35 4.23 4.99
C ALA A 790 45.81 3.65 6.35
N LEU A 791 45.71 2.33 6.55
CA LEU A 791 46.02 1.72 7.85
C LEU A 791 47.52 1.38 7.96
N PRO A 792 48.23 1.84 9.01
CA PRO A 792 49.64 1.53 9.21
C PRO A 792 49.88 0.03 9.43
N PHE A 793 51.09 -0.44 9.14
CA PHE A 793 51.50 -1.80 9.44
C PHE A 793 51.92 -1.90 10.91
N ILE A 794 51.28 -2.80 11.65
CA ILE A 794 51.65 -3.18 13.03
C ILE A 794 52.22 -4.59 12.96
N ALA A 795 53.43 -4.78 13.50
CA ALA A 795 54.10 -6.08 13.49
C ALA A 795 53.34 -7.08 14.40
N PRO A 796 53.13 -8.35 13.99
CA PRO A 796 52.40 -9.32 14.82
C PRO A 796 53.08 -9.62 16.16
N GLU A 797 54.39 -9.45 16.23
CA GLU A 797 55.26 -9.75 17.37
C GLU A 797 54.97 -8.89 18.61
N THR A 798 54.46 -7.66 18.44
CA THR A 798 54.13 -6.78 19.57
C THR A 798 52.86 -7.20 20.32
N ILE A 799 52.04 -8.07 19.73
CA ILE A 799 50.74 -8.51 20.25
C ILE A 799 50.88 -9.80 21.11
N SER A 800 52.07 -10.40 21.17
CA SER A 800 52.30 -11.70 21.84
C SER A 800 53.31 -11.64 22.99
N SER A 801 52.84 -11.39 24.20
CA SER A 801 53.58 -11.66 25.45
C SER A 801 53.36 -13.11 25.92
N ASP A 802 54.24 -13.99 25.46
CA ASP A 802 54.63 -15.32 25.96
C ASP A 802 53.61 -16.47 26.21
N LYS A 803 54.20 -17.68 26.24
CA LYS A 803 53.61 -19.03 26.06
C LYS A 803 52.47 -19.45 27.01
N SER A 804 51.39 -20.02 26.44
CA SER A 804 51.06 -21.44 26.69
C SER A 804 50.21 -22.10 25.58
N SER A 805 50.18 -23.43 25.59
CA SER A 805 49.84 -24.39 24.52
C SER A 805 48.52 -24.23 23.74
N SER A 806 48.59 -24.63 22.46
CA SER A 806 47.46 -25.08 21.63
C SER A 806 46.80 -26.37 22.15
N LYS A 807 45.52 -26.34 22.60
CA LYS A 807 44.66 -27.54 22.76
C LYS A 807 43.16 -27.28 22.54
N GLY A 808 42.70 -27.46 21.30
CA GLY A 808 41.33 -27.91 20.95
C GLY A 808 40.11 -27.10 21.44
N LEU A 809 38.93 -27.68 21.22
CA LEU A 809 37.62 -27.12 21.59
C LEU A 809 37.39 -26.98 23.11
N SER A 810 38.25 -27.54 23.95
CA SER A 810 38.20 -27.34 25.41
C SER A 810 38.77 -25.99 25.85
N ALA A 811 39.67 -25.38 25.08
CA ALA A 811 40.14 -24.02 25.33
C ALA A 811 39.04 -22.96 25.12
N PHE A 812 38.06 -23.24 24.24
CA PHE A 812 36.91 -22.36 23.92
C PHE A 812 36.08 -22.03 25.17
N PHE A 813 35.82 -23.02 26.03
CA PHE A 813 35.06 -22.85 27.28
C PHE A 813 35.95 -22.51 28.49
N SER A 814 37.27 -22.39 28.32
CA SER A 814 38.18 -22.13 29.44
C SER A 814 37.90 -20.81 30.16
N PRO A 815 37.61 -19.68 29.47
CA PRO A 815 37.22 -18.43 30.14
C PRO A 815 35.91 -18.55 30.94
N LEU A 816 34.98 -19.42 30.52
CA LEU A 816 33.71 -19.63 31.24
C LEU A 816 33.89 -20.33 32.59
N ARG A 817 35.06 -20.91 32.87
CA ARG A 817 35.40 -21.39 34.23
C ARG A 817 35.49 -20.25 35.26
N LEU A 818 35.76 -19.02 34.83
CA LEU A 818 35.71 -17.82 35.68
C LEU A 818 34.28 -17.47 36.15
N LEU A 819 33.24 -18.07 35.56
CA LEU A 819 31.85 -17.93 36.03
C LEU A 819 31.51 -18.82 37.25
N THR A 820 32.44 -19.65 37.71
CA THR A 820 32.29 -20.40 38.96
C THR A 820 32.57 -19.52 40.17
N SER A 821 32.28 -20.00 41.39
CA SER A 821 32.50 -19.21 42.60
C SER A 821 33.97 -18.87 42.83
N GLN A 822 34.29 -17.59 42.98
CA GLN A 822 35.61 -17.14 43.41
C GLN A 822 35.83 -17.52 44.89
N LYS A 823 37.00 -18.05 45.24
CA LYS A 823 37.40 -18.22 46.65
C LYS A 823 38.02 -16.91 47.15
N VAL A 824 37.47 -16.36 48.21
CA VAL A 824 37.89 -15.09 48.81
C VAL A 824 38.26 -15.33 50.26
N CYS A 825 39.42 -14.85 50.68
CA CYS A 825 39.88 -14.94 52.07
C CYS A 825 39.49 -13.69 52.86
N ILE A 826 38.79 -13.88 53.98
CA ILE A 826 38.40 -12.81 54.91
C ILE A 826 39.00 -13.18 56.28
N GLY A 827 40.08 -12.51 56.68
CA GLY A 827 40.91 -12.97 57.79
C GLY A 827 41.48 -14.36 57.49
N THR A 828 41.21 -15.33 58.35
CA THR A 828 41.63 -16.74 58.19
C THR A 828 40.57 -17.64 57.52
N VAL A 829 39.42 -17.10 57.12
CA VAL A 829 38.28 -17.90 56.62
C VAL A 829 38.11 -17.76 55.11
N VAL A 830 38.19 -18.89 54.40
CA VAL A 830 37.84 -19.00 52.97
C VAL A 830 36.33 -19.01 52.81
N ARG A 831 35.78 -18.12 51.98
CA ARG A 831 34.37 -18.14 51.55
C ARG A 831 34.24 -18.12 50.04
N ASN A 832 33.18 -18.76 49.55
CA ASN A 832 32.78 -18.69 48.14
C ASN A 832 32.04 -17.38 47.89
N HIS A 833 32.51 -16.61 46.91
CA HIS A 833 31.93 -15.36 46.43
C HIS A 833 31.35 -15.57 45.02
N TYR A 834 30.13 -15.09 44.80
CA TYR A 834 29.34 -15.33 43.58
C TYR A 834 29.08 -14.05 42.76
N GLY A 835 29.77 -12.94 43.05
CA GLY A 835 29.56 -11.63 42.41
C GLY A 835 29.66 -11.69 40.88
N ILE A 836 30.73 -12.29 40.34
CA ILE A 836 30.92 -12.47 38.89
C ILE A 836 29.83 -13.35 38.26
N LEU A 837 29.38 -14.40 38.94
CA LEU A 837 28.30 -15.26 38.43
C LEU A 837 27.00 -14.46 38.27
N PHE A 838 26.55 -13.76 39.32
CA PHE A 838 25.34 -12.96 39.26
C PHE A 838 25.47 -11.76 38.31
N LEU A 839 26.66 -11.15 38.18
CA LEU A 839 26.93 -10.14 37.17
C LEU A 839 26.72 -10.69 35.75
N CYS A 840 27.33 -11.85 35.43
CA CYS A 840 27.20 -12.47 34.12
C CYS A 840 25.78 -12.97 33.84
N THR A 841 25.07 -13.56 34.80
CA THR A 841 23.66 -13.95 34.63
C THR A 841 22.77 -12.72 34.42
N GLY A 842 23.00 -11.63 35.17
CA GLY A 842 22.29 -10.36 35.01
C GLY A 842 22.55 -9.70 33.66
N VAL A 843 23.81 -9.65 33.21
CA VAL A 843 24.19 -9.12 31.89
C VAL A 843 23.66 -10.02 30.76
N PHE A 844 23.67 -11.34 30.93
CA PHE A 844 23.05 -12.28 30.00
C PHE A 844 21.57 -11.96 29.81
N LEU A 845 20.79 -11.87 30.89
CA LEU A 845 19.36 -11.53 30.83
C LEU A 845 19.12 -10.11 30.29
N GLY A 846 19.98 -9.15 30.64
CA GLY A 846 19.90 -7.78 30.14
C GLY A 846 20.14 -7.70 28.62
N VAL A 847 21.17 -8.39 28.10
CA VAL A 847 21.42 -8.48 26.66
C VAL A 847 20.36 -9.35 25.96
N LEU A 848 19.79 -10.34 26.66
CA LEU A 848 18.67 -11.14 26.16
C LEU A 848 17.44 -10.27 25.91
N ALA A 849 17.09 -9.33 26.80
CA ALA A 849 16.02 -8.37 26.54
C ALA A 849 16.43 -7.31 25.50
N THR A 850 17.41 -6.47 25.84
CA THR A 850 17.81 -5.27 25.07
C THR A 850 18.30 -5.59 23.65
N GLY A 851 18.81 -6.80 23.41
CA GLY A 851 19.41 -7.21 22.13
C GLY A 851 18.43 -7.38 20.97
N TYR A 852 17.14 -7.59 21.25
CA TYR A 852 16.09 -7.74 20.23
C TYR A 852 15.20 -6.50 20.07
N ALA A 853 15.18 -5.59 21.06
CA ALA A 853 14.31 -4.40 21.05
C ALA A 853 14.33 -3.57 19.74
N PRO A 854 15.47 -3.31 19.07
CA PRO A 854 15.48 -2.56 17.81
C PRO A 854 14.76 -3.32 16.68
N LEU A 855 15.02 -4.63 16.57
CA LEU A 855 14.40 -5.50 15.59
C LEU A 855 12.91 -5.70 15.87
N LEU A 856 12.52 -5.83 17.14
CA LEU A 856 11.14 -5.91 17.59
C LEU A 856 10.34 -4.65 17.17
N ILE A 857 10.91 -3.46 17.37
CA ILE A 857 10.28 -2.19 16.97
C ILE A 857 10.13 -2.12 15.46
N GLN A 858 11.15 -2.50 14.70
CA GLN A 858 11.12 -2.59 13.24
C GLN A 858 10.04 -3.58 12.75
N MET A 859 9.98 -4.78 13.33
CA MET A 859 9.02 -5.81 12.94
C MET A 859 7.59 -5.43 13.30
N TYR A 860 7.39 -4.80 14.46
CA TYR A 860 6.09 -4.29 14.89
C TYR A 860 5.64 -3.06 14.07
N ALA A 861 6.56 -2.13 13.75
CA ALA A 861 6.29 -1.01 12.85
C ALA A 861 5.82 -1.49 11.47
N THR A 862 6.44 -2.54 10.95
CA THR A 862 6.07 -3.12 9.65
C THR A 862 4.75 -3.89 9.73
N ALA A 863 4.57 -4.74 10.74
CA ALA A 863 3.41 -5.63 10.85
C ALA A 863 2.12 -4.95 11.35
N VAL A 864 2.20 -3.76 11.97
CA VAL A 864 1.03 -3.08 12.57
C VAL A 864 0.86 -1.63 12.08
N PHE A 865 1.92 -0.97 11.63
CA PHE A 865 1.88 0.42 11.16
C PHE A 865 2.30 0.61 9.70
N GLU A 866 2.55 -0.48 8.95
CA GLU A 866 2.86 -0.46 7.51
C GLU A 866 3.97 0.55 7.12
N PHE A 867 5.15 0.47 7.74
CA PHE A 867 6.24 1.45 7.50
C PHE A 867 7.12 1.15 6.25
N GLN A 868 7.38 2.17 5.41
CA GLN A 868 8.07 2.21 4.09
C GLN A 868 9.62 2.23 4.08
N GLN A 869 10.29 1.91 2.95
CA GLN A 869 11.76 1.70 2.87
C GLN A 869 12.52 2.84 3.56
N ASN A 870 12.15 4.05 3.18
CA ASN A 870 12.61 5.30 3.77
C ASN A 870 12.19 5.44 5.24
N GLU A 871 10.90 5.39 5.58
CA GLU A 871 10.34 5.58 6.94
C GLU A 871 11.00 4.69 7.99
N ASN A 872 11.06 3.41 7.67
CA ASN A 872 11.54 2.38 8.55
C ASN A 872 13.11 2.38 8.51
N GLY A 873 13.71 2.83 7.40
CA GLY A 873 15.11 3.29 7.35
C GLY A 873 15.39 4.42 8.36
N TRP A 874 14.55 5.46 8.42
CA TRP A 874 14.61 6.53 9.43
C TRP A 874 14.43 6.01 10.84
N LEU A 875 13.56 5.02 11.06
CA LEU A 875 13.31 4.42 12.39
C LEU A 875 14.59 3.83 12.99
N MET A 876 15.30 3.04 12.20
CA MET A 876 16.56 2.39 12.62
C MET A 876 17.76 3.33 12.59
N SER A 877 17.74 4.34 11.71
CA SER A 877 18.74 5.41 11.69
C SER A 877 18.62 6.31 12.92
N GLY A 878 17.40 6.67 13.32
CA GLY A 878 17.12 7.41 14.55
C GLY A 878 17.63 6.67 15.79
N PHE A 879 17.37 5.37 15.87
CA PHE A 879 17.93 4.51 16.92
C PHE A 879 19.47 4.52 16.90
N ALA A 880 20.09 4.27 15.75
CA ALA A 880 21.53 4.17 15.63
C ALA A 880 22.25 5.51 15.87
N PHE A 881 21.71 6.62 15.38
CA PHE A 881 22.22 7.97 15.59
C PHE A 881 22.09 8.41 17.04
N MET A 882 20.94 8.19 17.69
CA MET A 882 20.79 8.56 19.09
C MET A 882 21.66 7.68 19.99
N ARG A 883 21.86 6.40 19.64
CA ARG A 883 22.80 5.51 20.35
C ARG A 883 24.25 5.95 20.18
N ALA A 884 24.65 6.35 18.98
CA ALA A 884 25.96 6.93 18.72
C ALA A 884 26.17 8.22 19.52
N ALA A 885 25.21 9.16 19.49
CA ALA A 885 25.27 10.41 20.25
C ALA A 885 25.36 10.17 21.77
N PHE A 886 24.56 9.23 22.29
CA PHE A 886 24.61 8.83 23.70
C PHE A 886 25.99 8.28 24.08
N LEU A 887 26.54 7.33 23.33
CA LEU A 887 27.83 6.69 23.64
C LEU A 887 29.04 7.62 23.46
N ILE A 888 29.00 8.54 22.49
CA ILE A 888 30.10 9.48 22.22
C ILE A 888 30.11 10.66 23.20
N PHE A 889 28.93 11.25 23.50
CA PHE A 889 28.85 12.53 24.22
C PHE A 889 28.30 12.40 25.64
N LEU A 890 27.16 11.72 25.84
CA LEU A 890 26.46 11.70 27.13
C LEU A 890 27.08 10.69 28.11
N PHE A 891 27.28 9.44 27.68
CA PHE A 891 27.74 8.35 28.52
C PHE A 891 29.08 8.64 29.24
N PRO A 892 30.14 9.14 28.57
CA PRO A 892 31.39 9.48 29.26
C PRO A 892 31.20 10.59 30.31
N SER A 893 30.29 11.53 30.08
CA SER A 893 29.97 12.60 31.03
C SER A 893 29.17 12.09 32.23
N ILE A 894 28.18 11.21 31.99
CA ILE A 894 27.34 10.59 33.04
C ILE A 894 28.21 9.77 33.99
N ILE A 895 29.08 8.90 33.47
CA ILE A 895 30.00 8.11 34.30
C ILE A 895 30.92 9.05 35.08
N ARG A 896 31.62 9.99 34.42
CA ARG A 896 32.58 10.89 35.08
C ARG A 896 31.97 11.72 36.23
N HIS A 897 30.76 12.25 36.06
CA HIS A 897 30.09 13.01 37.12
C HIS A 897 29.47 12.11 38.18
N GLY A 898 28.89 10.97 37.77
CA GLY A 898 28.26 10.00 38.65
C GLY A 898 29.24 9.37 39.65
N ARG A 899 30.42 8.96 39.17
CA ARG A 899 31.50 8.46 40.04
C ARG A 899 31.90 9.50 41.10
N LYS A 900 32.11 10.77 40.70
CA LYS A 900 32.42 11.89 41.63
C LYS A 900 31.32 12.13 42.66
N TRP A 901 30.06 12.11 42.24
CA TRP A 901 28.91 12.28 43.14
C TRP A 901 28.81 11.13 44.15
N TYR A 902 28.96 9.89 43.69
CA TYR A 902 28.88 8.70 44.54
C TYR A 902 30.00 8.68 45.59
N LEU A 903 31.23 9.02 45.19
CA LEU A 903 32.38 9.23 46.08
C LEU A 903 32.09 10.26 47.18
N SER A 904 31.63 11.46 46.81
CA SER A 904 31.34 12.53 47.79
C SER A 904 30.26 12.17 48.82
N ARG A 905 29.41 11.20 48.49
CA ARG A 905 28.33 10.72 49.37
C ARG A 905 28.78 9.54 50.23
N SER A 906 29.75 8.76 49.75
CA SER A 906 30.43 7.71 50.53
C SER A 906 31.34 8.32 51.60
N SER A 907 32.11 9.36 51.25
CA SER A 907 32.99 10.05 52.20
C SER A 907 32.22 10.69 53.35
N GLN A 908 31.11 11.38 53.08
CA GLN A 908 30.22 11.93 54.12
C GLN A 908 29.61 10.86 55.05
N PHE A 909 29.43 9.62 54.55
CA PHE A 909 28.91 8.52 55.36
C PHE A 909 30.00 7.90 56.23
N ASN A 910 31.23 7.79 55.72
CA ASN A 910 32.39 7.34 56.48
C ASN A 910 32.90 8.37 57.49
N GLU A 911 32.82 9.68 57.21
CA GLU A 911 33.10 10.75 58.19
C GLU A 911 32.13 10.70 59.37
N ARG A 912 30.82 10.52 59.15
CA ARG A 912 29.88 10.31 60.25
C ARG A 912 30.19 9.07 61.09
N LYS A 913 30.65 7.99 60.45
CA LYS A 913 31.02 6.75 61.13
C LYS A 913 32.36 6.85 61.88
N SER A 914 33.29 7.67 61.39
CA SER A 914 34.57 7.91 62.05
C SER A 914 34.44 8.91 63.20
N GLU A 915 33.56 9.92 63.10
CA GLU A 915 33.23 10.81 64.24
C GLU A 915 32.61 10.03 65.41
N GLU A 916 31.70 9.08 65.15
CA GLU A 916 31.17 8.18 66.20
C GLU A 916 32.23 7.21 66.76
N ALA A 917 33.22 6.80 65.97
CA ALA A 917 34.27 5.87 66.40
C ALA A 917 35.44 6.54 67.13
N VAL A 918 35.82 7.77 66.75
CA VAL A 918 36.95 8.52 67.33
C VAL A 918 36.62 9.04 68.73
N ALA A 919 35.34 9.31 69.02
CA ALA A 919 34.87 9.62 70.38
C ALA A 919 35.08 8.49 71.42
N SER A 920 35.39 7.26 70.98
CA SER A 920 35.44 6.05 71.81
C SER A 920 36.85 5.67 72.29
N LYS A 921 37.93 6.13 71.62
CA LYS A 921 39.30 5.66 71.88
C LYS A 921 40.32 6.79 72.04
N MET A 922 40.27 7.45 73.19
CA MET A 922 41.36 8.32 73.67
C MET A 922 41.78 7.91 75.08
N ARG A 923 42.87 7.14 75.19
CA ARG A 923 43.69 6.96 76.41
C ARG A 923 45.10 6.49 76.04
N ILE A 924 46.09 7.04 76.72
CA ILE A 924 47.52 7.04 76.36
C ILE A 924 48.29 5.99 77.16
N ALA A 925 49.34 5.42 76.57
CA ALA A 925 50.52 4.92 77.29
C ALA A 925 51.78 5.20 76.43
N PRO A 926 52.90 5.73 76.96
CA PRO A 926 54.06 6.13 76.17
C PRO A 926 55.35 5.33 76.49
N GLU A 927 55.87 4.58 75.52
CA GLU A 927 57.15 3.85 75.52
C GLU A 927 57.29 3.26 74.09
N GLU A 928 58.40 3.30 73.33
CA GLU A 928 59.79 3.73 73.58
C GLU A 928 60.34 4.56 72.38
N MET A 929 61.42 5.31 72.61
CA MET A 929 62.23 5.92 71.55
C MET A 929 63.42 5.02 71.21
N GLU A 930 63.69 4.75 69.93
CA GLU A 930 65.08 4.65 69.45
C GLU A 930 65.25 4.79 67.93
N ALA A 931 66.31 5.51 67.58
CA ALA A 931 67.02 5.63 66.30
C ALA A 931 68.50 5.90 66.70
N PRO A 932 69.56 5.72 65.88
CA PRO A 932 69.59 5.98 64.43
C PRO A 932 70.65 5.17 63.58
N ILE A 933 70.98 5.70 62.38
CA ILE A 933 72.24 5.57 61.58
C ILE A 933 72.38 4.46 60.51
N ALA A 934 71.86 4.80 59.32
CA ALA A 934 72.54 4.91 58.02
C ALA A 934 73.57 3.86 57.50
N SER A 935 73.28 3.35 56.30
CA SER A 935 74.25 3.28 55.19
C SER A 935 73.60 3.59 53.84
N LEU A 936 74.24 4.47 53.06
CA LEU A 936 73.98 4.79 51.65
C LEU A 936 74.72 3.73 50.78
N ALA A 937 74.33 3.36 49.55
CA ALA A 937 73.20 3.74 48.70
C ALA A 937 72.99 2.67 47.62
N GLU A 938 71.77 2.56 47.09
CA GLU A 938 71.48 2.27 45.68
C GLU A 938 70.05 2.75 45.41
N GLU A 939 69.85 3.60 44.40
CA GLU A 939 68.51 4.06 44.01
C GLU A 939 67.79 2.94 43.27
N GLU A 940 66.91 2.21 43.96
CA GLU A 940 65.84 1.49 43.29
C GLU A 940 65.01 2.47 42.46
N PRO A 941 64.60 2.12 41.23
CA PRO A 941 63.72 2.97 40.45
C PRO A 941 62.41 3.13 41.21
N LEU A 942 61.98 4.39 41.40
CA LEU A 942 60.69 4.78 41.96
C LEU A 942 59.61 3.78 41.59
N VAL A 943 59.18 2.97 42.57
CA VAL A 943 57.91 2.26 42.48
C VAL A 943 56.87 3.34 42.22
N PRO A 944 56.18 3.34 41.08
CA PRO A 944 55.14 4.33 40.83
C PRO A 944 54.13 4.19 41.96
N GLU A 945 53.74 5.31 42.58
CA GLU A 945 52.61 5.29 43.51
C GLU A 945 51.46 4.53 42.84
N VAL A 946 50.89 3.55 43.55
CA VAL A 946 49.69 2.87 43.09
C VAL A 946 48.61 3.93 43.07
N ASP A 947 48.35 4.49 41.88
CA ASP A 947 47.30 5.48 41.65
C ASP A 947 46.02 4.96 42.28
N LYS A 948 45.38 5.79 43.12
CA LYS A 948 44.12 5.48 43.80
C LYS A 948 42.96 5.50 42.80
N GLU A 949 42.92 4.54 41.88
CA GLU A 949 41.87 4.40 40.86
C GLU A 949 40.63 3.61 41.35
N ASP A 950 40.71 2.92 42.49
CA ASP A 950 39.79 1.85 42.89
C ASP A 950 38.45 2.28 43.58
N GLU A 951 38.18 3.56 43.80
CA GLU A 951 36.99 3.97 44.62
C GLU A 951 35.74 4.39 43.80
N GLY A 952 35.83 4.51 42.47
CA GLY A 952 34.79 5.16 41.65
C GLY A 952 33.60 4.29 41.20
N THR A 953 33.64 2.99 41.42
CA THR A 953 33.04 1.96 40.55
C THR A 953 31.75 1.31 41.06
N ALA A 954 31.47 1.45 42.36
CA ALA A 954 30.15 1.14 42.91
C ALA A 954 29.03 1.91 42.18
N PHE A 955 29.35 3.10 41.64
CA PHE A 955 28.46 3.84 40.74
C PHE A 955 28.19 3.11 39.41
N ASP A 956 29.17 2.44 38.81
CA ASP A 956 29.01 1.75 37.53
C ASP A 956 28.06 0.54 37.67
N LEU A 957 28.12 -0.19 38.78
CA LEU A 957 27.18 -1.27 39.11
C LEU A 957 25.78 -0.74 39.44
N PHE A 958 25.67 0.40 40.13
CA PHE A 958 24.40 1.09 40.34
C PHE A 958 23.79 1.56 39.00
N PHE A 959 24.59 2.19 38.15
CA PHE A 959 24.18 2.66 36.82
C PHE A 959 23.71 1.49 35.95
N LEU A 960 24.44 0.37 35.93
CA LEU A 960 24.05 -0.85 35.22
C LEU A 960 22.64 -1.33 35.59
N ARG A 961 22.30 -1.36 36.88
CA ARG A 961 20.97 -1.76 37.39
C ARG A 961 19.88 -0.80 36.91
N ILE A 962 20.08 0.52 37.06
CA ILE A 962 19.10 1.54 36.65
C ILE A 962 18.92 1.58 35.13
N SER A 963 20.01 1.42 34.36
CA SER A 963 20.01 1.36 32.89
C SER A 963 19.04 0.28 32.38
N LEU A 964 19.02 -0.91 32.99
CA LEU A 964 18.14 -2.01 32.59
C LEU A 964 16.67 -1.81 33.00
N VAL A 965 16.41 -1.17 34.14
CA VAL A 965 15.04 -0.80 34.56
C VAL A 965 14.44 0.24 33.60
N LEU A 966 15.24 1.24 33.19
CA LEU A 966 14.83 2.25 32.22
C LEU A 966 14.60 1.65 30.83
N ASP A 967 15.48 0.75 30.37
CA ASP A 967 15.33 0.08 29.07
C ASP A 967 14.06 -0.80 29.03
N GLY A 968 13.80 -1.57 30.09
CA GLY A 968 12.57 -2.37 30.23
C GLY A 968 11.30 -1.50 30.25
N ALA A 969 11.31 -0.38 30.97
CA ALA A 969 10.18 0.55 31.03
C ALA A 969 9.90 1.23 29.68
N LEU A 970 10.96 1.68 28.97
CA LEU A 970 10.83 2.29 27.64
C LEU A 970 10.37 1.26 26.59
N THR A 971 10.86 0.01 26.68
CA THR A 971 10.45 -1.09 25.78
C THR A 971 8.99 -1.45 26.01
N MET A 972 8.54 -1.49 27.27
CA MET A 972 7.12 -1.64 27.60
C MET A 972 6.27 -0.48 27.06
N GLY A 973 6.78 0.76 27.09
CA GLY A 973 6.11 1.93 26.53
C GLY A 973 5.79 1.80 25.03
N ALA A 974 6.68 1.16 24.26
CA ALA A 974 6.46 0.92 22.82
C ALA A 974 5.27 -0.02 22.53
N ALA A 975 4.86 -0.86 23.49
CA ALA A 975 3.70 -1.74 23.37
C ALA A 975 2.37 -0.97 23.27
N PHE A 976 2.35 0.29 23.74
CA PHE A 976 1.18 1.18 23.72
C PHE A 976 1.19 2.15 22.52
N ALA A 977 1.95 1.84 21.46
CA ALA A 977 1.87 2.59 20.22
C ALA A 977 0.46 2.47 19.61
N THR A 978 -0.15 3.61 19.27
CA THR A 978 -1.43 3.68 18.53
C THR A 978 -1.30 4.44 17.22
N LYS A 979 -0.15 5.10 17.01
CA LYS A 979 0.23 5.81 15.78
C LYS A 979 1.69 5.52 15.50
N GLY A 980 2.06 5.41 14.22
CA GLY A 980 3.43 5.08 13.81
C GLY A 980 4.51 5.98 14.43
N TRP A 981 4.24 7.27 14.62
CA TRP A 981 5.21 8.20 15.21
C TRP A 981 5.59 7.88 16.66
N HIS A 982 4.76 7.11 17.39
CA HIS A 982 5.12 6.61 18.73
C HIS A 982 6.35 5.70 18.65
N LEU A 983 6.54 4.98 17.54
CA LEU A 983 7.68 4.10 17.33
C LEU A 983 8.96 4.87 16.96
N TYR A 984 8.86 5.99 16.23
CA TYR A 984 9.99 6.92 16.07
C TYR A 984 10.42 7.51 17.42
N LEU A 985 9.47 7.90 18.27
CA LEU A 985 9.78 8.40 19.61
C LEU A 985 10.43 7.29 20.45
N ALA A 986 9.90 6.06 20.43
CA ALA A 986 10.50 4.92 21.11
C ALA A 986 11.92 4.60 20.60
N SER A 987 12.13 4.62 19.28
CA SER A 987 13.44 4.31 18.68
C SER A 987 14.51 5.36 19.03
N VAL A 988 14.12 6.62 19.23
CA VAL A 988 15.01 7.68 19.72
C VAL A 988 15.23 7.60 21.23
N LEU A 989 14.21 7.29 22.03
CA LEU A 989 14.35 7.28 23.50
C LEU A 989 15.09 6.04 24.04
N LEU A 990 14.84 4.84 23.50
CA LEU A 990 15.45 3.60 23.98
C LEU A 990 17.00 3.61 24.03
N PRO A 991 17.71 4.11 23.01
CA PRO A 991 19.16 4.28 23.06
C PRO A 991 19.73 4.98 24.29
N LEU A 992 18.97 5.88 24.92
CA LEU A 992 19.40 6.62 26.12
C LEU A 992 19.53 5.70 27.36
N ALA A 993 18.90 4.52 27.33
CA ALA A 993 19.02 3.49 28.36
C ALA A 993 20.08 2.40 28.02
N SER A 994 20.79 2.52 26.90
CA SER A 994 21.66 1.45 26.38
C SER A 994 23.09 1.38 26.95
N GLY A 995 23.33 2.01 28.11
CA GLY A 995 24.65 2.12 28.76
C GLY A 995 25.12 0.87 29.53
N SER A 996 24.33 -0.19 29.57
CA SER A 996 24.58 -1.40 30.35
C SER A 996 25.88 -2.14 29.95
N ALA A 997 26.10 -2.40 28.66
CA ALA A 997 27.27 -3.15 28.19
C ALA A 997 28.64 -2.52 28.54
N PRO A 998 28.90 -1.21 28.31
CA PRO A 998 30.17 -0.61 28.73
C PRO A 998 30.33 -0.52 30.26
N ALA A 999 29.24 -0.31 31.02
CA ALA A 999 29.28 -0.32 32.49
C ALA A 999 29.61 -1.72 33.04
N ALA A 1000 28.98 -2.77 32.50
CA ALA A 1000 29.26 -4.16 32.86
C ALA A 1000 30.73 -4.55 32.63
N LYS A 1001 31.36 -4.05 31.56
CA LYS A 1001 32.79 -4.27 31.29
C LYS A 1001 33.69 -3.60 32.34
N GLY A 1002 33.34 -2.41 32.80
CA GLY A 1002 34.04 -1.73 33.91
C GLY A 1002 33.97 -2.53 35.21
N VAL A 1003 32.76 -2.92 35.63
CA VAL A 1003 32.54 -3.74 36.84
C VAL A 1003 33.28 -5.08 36.74
N MET A 1004 33.26 -5.73 35.57
CA MET A 1004 33.95 -7.01 35.35
C MET A 1004 35.48 -6.90 35.49
N THR A 1005 36.08 -5.82 34.97
CA THR A 1005 37.54 -5.62 35.07
C THR A 1005 38.03 -5.44 36.50
N GLU A 1006 37.16 -5.00 37.40
CA GLU A 1006 37.50 -4.71 38.79
C GLU A 1006 37.21 -5.88 39.73
N MET A 1007 36.09 -6.60 39.53
CA MET A 1007 35.85 -7.88 40.22
C MET A 1007 36.89 -8.98 39.89
N SER A 1008 37.79 -8.70 38.95
CA SER A 1008 38.81 -9.62 38.43
C SER A 1008 40.24 -9.17 38.80
N PRO A 1009 41.10 -10.08 39.31
CA PRO A 1009 42.53 -9.81 39.48
C PRO A 1009 43.20 -9.33 38.18
N ALA A 1010 44.20 -8.45 38.29
CA ALA A 1010 44.88 -7.85 37.14
C ALA A 1010 45.39 -8.87 36.11
N SER A 1011 45.90 -10.01 36.60
CA SER A 1011 46.33 -11.19 35.81
C SER A 1011 45.25 -11.79 34.90
N LYS A 1012 43.97 -11.67 35.27
CA LYS A 1012 42.82 -12.36 34.66
C LYS A 1012 41.81 -11.42 34.00
N ARG A 1013 42.03 -10.09 34.03
CA ARG A 1013 41.13 -9.07 33.43
C ARG A 1013 40.82 -9.33 31.96
N ALA A 1014 41.80 -9.76 31.16
CA ALA A 1014 41.61 -10.07 29.75
C ALA A 1014 40.66 -11.29 29.55
N ASP A 1015 40.86 -12.36 30.32
CA ASP A 1015 40.02 -13.55 30.24
C ASP A 1015 38.61 -13.30 30.79
N ALA A 1016 38.46 -12.47 31.81
CA ALA A 1016 37.16 -12.03 32.33
C ALA A 1016 36.37 -11.19 31.31
N LEU A 1017 37.02 -10.27 30.60
CA LEU A 1017 36.42 -9.52 29.49
C LEU A 1017 36.05 -10.43 28.31
N ASN A 1018 36.87 -11.44 28.01
CA ASN A 1018 36.56 -12.46 27.01
C ASN A 1018 35.35 -13.31 27.42
N ALA A 1019 35.27 -13.74 28.68
CA ALA A 1019 34.15 -14.48 29.23
C ALA A 1019 32.84 -13.67 29.21
N LEU A 1020 32.89 -12.38 29.58
CA LEU A 1020 31.74 -11.48 29.49
C LEU A 1020 31.31 -11.27 28.03
N THR A 1021 32.25 -11.04 27.11
CA THR A 1021 31.96 -10.87 25.68
C THR A 1021 31.33 -12.13 25.07
N LEU A 1022 31.81 -13.32 25.47
CA LEU A 1022 31.20 -14.60 25.10
C LEU A 1022 29.78 -14.74 25.67
N THR A 1023 29.56 -14.35 26.94
CA THR A 1023 28.24 -14.33 27.58
C THR A 1023 27.26 -13.39 26.84
N GLU A 1024 27.69 -12.18 26.48
CA GLU A 1024 26.88 -11.26 25.67
C GLU A 1024 26.55 -11.84 24.28
N ASN A 1025 27.47 -12.59 23.67
CA ASN A 1025 27.24 -13.19 22.35
C ASN A 1025 26.32 -14.41 22.40
N ILE A 1026 26.38 -15.23 23.47
CA ILE A 1026 25.40 -16.30 23.71
C ILE A 1026 24.01 -15.68 23.98
N ALA A 1027 23.94 -14.58 24.73
CA ALA A 1027 22.69 -13.83 24.92
C ALA A 1027 22.14 -13.26 23.60
N ARG A 1028 23.00 -12.69 22.75
CA ARG A 1028 22.64 -12.21 21.39
C ARG A 1028 22.23 -13.35 20.44
N LEU A 1029 22.73 -14.56 20.63
CA LEU A 1029 22.27 -15.73 19.87
C LEU A 1029 20.88 -16.17 20.36
N ALA A 1030 20.72 -16.31 21.67
CA ALA A 1030 19.47 -16.74 22.31
C ALA A 1030 18.31 -15.76 22.09
N THR A 1031 18.56 -14.44 22.12
CA THR A 1031 17.51 -13.42 21.98
C THR A 1031 16.83 -13.46 20.60
N GLN A 1032 17.61 -13.66 19.54
CA GLN A 1032 17.12 -13.68 18.16
C GLN A 1032 16.17 -14.86 17.93
N GLY A 1033 16.51 -16.04 18.46
CA GLY A 1033 15.61 -17.19 18.45
C GLY A 1033 14.39 -16.98 19.35
N LEU A 1034 14.61 -16.71 20.64
CA LEU A 1034 13.56 -16.65 21.65
C LEU A 1034 12.47 -15.64 21.28
N PHE A 1035 12.83 -14.38 21.07
CA PHE A 1035 11.85 -13.34 20.75
C PHE A 1035 11.37 -13.39 19.31
N GLY A 1036 12.17 -13.94 18.38
CA GLY A 1036 11.75 -14.21 17.01
C GLY A 1036 10.58 -15.19 16.92
N PHE A 1037 10.70 -16.34 17.58
CA PHE A 1037 9.63 -17.34 17.62
C PHE A 1037 8.43 -16.89 18.46
N ILE A 1038 8.67 -16.15 19.56
CA ILE A 1038 7.58 -15.55 20.35
C ILE A 1038 6.81 -14.51 19.52
N PHE A 1039 7.50 -13.63 18.78
CA PHE A 1039 6.85 -12.67 17.88
C PHE A 1039 6.04 -13.40 16.81
N ALA A 1040 6.61 -14.41 16.14
CA ALA A 1040 5.90 -15.19 15.12
C ALA A 1040 4.63 -15.85 15.68
N ALA A 1041 4.71 -16.49 16.85
CA ALA A 1041 3.57 -17.13 17.51
C ALA A 1041 2.51 -16.14 18.04
N LEU A 1042 2.89 -14.90 18.34
CA LEU A 1042 1.97 -13.84 18.75
C LEU A 1042 1.39 -13.06 17.55
N ALA A 1043 2.10 -13.03 16.42
CA ALA A 1043 1.66 -12.43 15.17
C ALA A 1043 0.55 -13.24 14.52
N THR A 1044 0.65 -14.58 14.49
CA THR A 1044 -0.41 -15.45 13.94
C THR A 1044 -1.77 -15.26 14.62
N ILE A 1045 -1.79 -14.92 15.91
CA ILE A 1045 -3.01 -14.62 16.69
C ILE A 1045 -3.36 -13.11 16.73
N GLY A 1046 -2.73 -12.28 15.88
CA GLY A 1046 -3.02 -10.84 15.79
C GLY A 1046 -2.60 -10.00 17.00
N LYS A 1047 -1.69 -10.49 17.86
CA LYS A 1047 -1.23 -9.78 19.08
C LYS A 1047 0.30 -9.62 19.17
N PRO A 1048 1.01 -9.19 18.10
CA PRO A 1048 2.48 -9.07 18.11
C PRO A 1048 3.01 -8.10 19.17
N HIS A 1049 2.21 -7.10 19.58
CA HIS A 1049 2.54 -6.15 20.65
C HIS A 1049 2.84 -6.81 22.01
N LEU A 1050 2.31 -8.01 22.27
CA LEU A 1050 2.56 -8.71 23.54
C LEU A 1050 4.04 -9.09 23.74
N THR A 1051 4.80 -9.19 22.65
CA THR A 1051 6.25 -9.47 22.67
C THR A 1051 7.04 -8.41 23.47
N PHE A 1052 6.60 -7.15 23.46
CA PHE A 1052 7.23 -6.06 24.24
C PHE A 1052 7.10 -6.28 25.75
N PHE A 1053 5.96 -6.76 26.24
CA PHE A 1053 5.78 -7.07 27.66
C PHE A 1053 6.67 -8.23 28.11
N VAL A 1054 6.79 -9.27 27.28
CA VAL A 1054 7.70 -10.40 27.56
C VAL A 1054 9.16 -9.93 27.60
N ASN A 1055 9.55 -9.03 26.69
CA ASN A 1055 10.90 -8.47 26.64
C ASN A 1055 11.20 -7.60 27.87
N ALA A 1056 10.28 -6.70 28.24
CA ALA A 1056 10.38 -5.87 29.43
C ALA A 1056 10.45 -6.69 30.74
N ALA A 1057 9.67 -7.76 30.85
CA ALA A 1057 9.71 -8.65 32.02
C ALA A 1057 11.09 -9.29 32.22
N ILE A 1058 11.78 -9.66 31.14
CA ILE A 1058 13.15 -10.20 31.18
C ILE A 1058 14.17 -9.11 31.55
N ALA A 1059 13.98 -7.86 31.11
CA ALA A 1059 14.81 -6.73 31.55
C ALA A 1059 14.67 -6.43 33.05
N PHE A 1060 13.45 -6.48 33.60
CA PHE A 1060 13.24 -6.33 35.04
C PHE A 1060 13.82 -7.50 35.84
N LEU A 1061 13.70 -8.75 35.33
CA LEU A 1061 14.35 -9.91 35.94
C LEU A 1061 15.88 -9.77 35.95
N ALA A 1062 16.48 -9.23 34.88
CA ALA A 1062 17.91 -8.94 34.81
C ALA A 1062 18.34 -7.95 35.92
N ALA A 1063 17.58 -6.87 36.12
CA ALA A 1063 17.83 -5.90 37.17
C ALA A 1063 17.71 -6.52 38.57
N LEU A 1064 16.72 -7.39 38.81
CA LEU A 1064 16.57 -8.13 40.07
C LEU A 1064 17.74 -9.09 40.34
N VAL A 1065 18.22 -9.83 39.33
CA VAL A 1065 19.40 -10.70 39.47
C VAL A 1065 20.65 -9.88 39.78
N LEU A 1066 20.80 -8.70 39.19
CA LEU A 1066 21.92 -7.80 39.47
C LEU A 1066 21.88 -7.18 40.88
N LEU A 1067 20.77 -7.27 41.63
CA LEU A 1067 20.77 -6.94 43.06
C LEU A 1067 21.60 -7.95 43.88
N LEU A 1068 21.84 -9.16 43.38
CA LEU A 1068 22.66 -10.17 44.05
C LEU A 1068 24.16 -10.02 43.72
N ALA A 1069 24.51 -9.36 42.61
CA ALA A 1069 25.88 -9.02 42.26
C ALA A 1069 26.43 -7.94 43.21
N HIS A 1070 27.54 -8.24 43.88
CA HIS A 1070 28.24 -7.35 44.82
C HIS A 1070 29.74 -7.52 44.65
N PHE A 1071 30.52 -6.49 44.98
CA PHE A 1071 31.97 -6.57 45.03
C PHE A 1071 32.45 -7.45 46.22
N PRO A 1072 33.70 -7.95 46.19
CA PRO A 1072 34.32 -8.58 47.35
C PRO A 1072 34.31 -7.63 48.56
N PRO A 1073 34.16 -8.13 49.81
CA PRO A 1073 34.22 -7.29 51.00
C PRO A 1073 35.57 -6.57 51.15
N GLU A 1074 35.54 -5.34 51.69
CA GLU A 1074 36.75 -4.57 51.98
C GLU A 1074 37.73 -5.36 52.87
N GLY A 1075 39.02 -5.32 52.53
CA GLY A 1075 40.08 -6.06 53.24
C GLY A 1075 40.21 -7.55 52.87
N SER A 1076 39.54 -8.03 51.81
CA SER A 1076 39.63 -9.44 51.38
C SER A 1076 40.59 -9.68 50.20
N LYS A 1077 41.32 -10.81 50.22
CA LYS A 1077 42.21 -11.24 49.11
C LYS A 1077 41.53 -12.33 48.27
N ILE A 1078 41.55 -12.20 46.95
CA ILE A 1078 41.06 -13.22 46.00
C ILE A 1078 42.16 -14.28 45.84
N LEU A 1079 41.83 -15.55 46.09
CA LEU A 1079 42.79 -16.66 46.05
C LEU A 1079 42.96 -17.22 44.64
N GLU A 1080 44.22 -17.44 44.21
CA GLU A 1080 44.53 -18.11 42.95
C GLU A 1080 44.86 -19.61 43.10
N SER A 1081 45.08 -20.09 44.34
CA SER A 1081 45.29 -21.49 44.72
C SER A 1081 44.69 -21.78 46.11
N ASP A 1082 44.63 -23.06 46.51
CA ASP A 1082 43.92 -23.50 47.71
C ASP A 1082 44.72 -23.31 49.03
N GLY A 1083 44.86 -22.06 49.47
CA GLY A 1083 45.37 -21.71 50.80
C GLY A 1083 45.33 -20.20 51.07
N CYS A 1084 45.04 -19.80 52.31
CA CYS A 1084 45.37 -18.44 52.79
C CYS A 1084 46.69 -18.52 53.55
N GLU A 1085 47.71 -17.78 53.13
CA GLU A 1085 48.95 -17.64 53.90
C GLU A 1085 48.76 -16.65 55.05
N GLU A 1086 49.42 -16.92 56.19
CA GLU A 1086 49.46 -16.02 57.35
C GLU A 1086 50.56 -14.97 57.19
N GLY A 1087 50.24 -13.69 57.45
CA GLY A 1087 51.20 -12.57 57.48
C GLY A 1087 51.18 -11.69 56.24
#